data_AF-A0A413RKV1-F1
#
_entry.id   AF-A0A413RKV1-F1
#
_cell.length_a   1.000
_cell.length_b   1.000
_cell.length_c   1.000
_cell.angle_alpha   90.00
_cell.angle_beta   90.00
_cell.angle_gamma   90.00
#
_symmetry.space_group_name_H-M   'P 1'
#
loop_
_entity.id
_entity.type
_entity.pdbx_description
1 polymer ?
#
loop_
_entity_poly.entity_id
_entity_poly.type
_entity_poly.pdbx_seq_one_letter_code
_entity_poly.pdbx_strand_id
1 'polypeptide(L)'
;MHTHTPTRSGRRPHALLAAGLSAALVAAGVIGSIATTASAADVNLSQGKVATASSVENADYTPARAAVDGDNGTRWSSQATDSQWLQVDLGSSKAIGSVQLRWESAYAKAFTIQTSENGTSWTTVASVTNGTGGNQTVAATGQGRYVRISLTQRATGYGYSLWEFQVFGPSTTSPTTTPTTTPTTPTTGCGTTNVALGKASSASSVQAGSDYVAANAFDGKDATRWSSAATDAEWLQVDLGSSQNVCKVEIDWEGAYGKAFTIQASDSATSGFTTIGTVTAGTGGKQSIATSGKGRYVRLVGQTRGTGYGYSLWELRVFTGSGTTTTPTPTPTPTTPTPTPTQTAGPGDVQPADPANPNFGPNTYVFKPTDDQAAIQNTVNQVFARQETNQFGTERDQFLFLPGTYNLQANIGFYTSISGAGQNPDDVQINGGVWVDAQWFNGNATQNFWRSAENFAVTPSTGQDRWAVAQAAPFRRVHVKGDLALHSSAYGWASGGYIADSKVDGSVAAWTQQQWYTRDSAVGSWQGSLWNMVFSGVQGAPATSFPEPAITTLATTGQVREKPYLYWKDGKWSVFVPNLRSGTTGVTWPNTPGSSLSLSTFYLAHPGDSGATINKALAQGLNVIFTPGVYHLDQTINVTRPNTVVLGLGLATIVPENGVDGLHTADVDGVKIAGLLFDQGTTHSSTVVQIGTPGAHTSHAANPQSVQDVFVRVGGVVAGKVDNGIVVNADNTIIDHIWSWRADHGAGAGWTQNTSDYGLIVNGNDVNGYGLFVEHYQKYNLLWNGERGRVIFFQNELPYDPPSVGAWTHDGIRGWAAYKVAPGVKNHEAWGLGSYCVFTTDASITVDNGFEVPITPGVKLHSISTVSLGGAGTYAHVINGTGPQASGTETKPATVTSYGG
;
A
#
# COMPACT_ATOMS: atom_id res chain seq x y z
N MET A 1 13.11 95.21 -4.01
CA MET A 1 12.34 95.45 -2.77
C MET A 1 12.15 94.08 -2.14
N HIS A 2 12.96 93.62 -1.18
CA HIS A 2 13.18 94.10 0.21
C HIS A 2 11.96 93.84 1.10
N THR A 3 12.02 93.25 2.32
CA THR A 3 13.07 92.65 3.21
C THR A 3 12.33 91.91 4.36
N HIS A 4 12.82 91.07 5.30
CA HIS A 4 14.11 90.49 5.77
C HIS A 4 13.72 89.24 6.65
N THR A 5 14.47 88.20 7.11
CA THR A 5 15.88 87.74 7.27
C THR A 5 16.82 88.54 8.20
N PRO A 6 17.73 87.94 9.01
CA PRO A 6 18.07 86.50 9.29
C PRO A 6 17.92 86.16 10.81
N THR A 7 18.41 85.07 11.46
CA THR A 7 19.79 84.50 11.68
C THR A 7 19.71 83.02 12.16
N ARG A 8 20.44 82.02 11.62
CA ARG A 8 21.89 81.62 11.77
C ARG A 8 22.28 80.96 13.12
N SER A 9 23.28 80.07 13.27
CA SER A 9 24.01 79.06 12.43
C SER A 9 25.24 78.50 13.20
N GLY A 10 25.75 77.25 13.13
CA GLY A 10 25.29 75.99 12.50
C GLY A 10 26.27 75.32 11.50
N ARG A 11 27.22 74.45 11.92
CA ARG A 11 28.13 73.60 11.07
C ARG A 11 29.02 72.58 11.86
N ARG A 12 29.54 71.54 11.18
CA ARG A 12 30.66 70.60 11.54
C ARG A 12 32.06 71.26 11.18
N PRO A 13 33.30 70.67 11.26
CA PRO A 13 33.72 69.25 11.41
C PRO A 13 35.11 68.91 12.08
N HIS A 14 35.54 67.62 11.97
CA HIS A 14 36.91 67.03 11.85
C HIS A 14 38.05 67.15 12.91
N ALA A 15 38.47 65.96 13.41
CA ALA A 15 39.85 65.38 13.44
C ALA A 15 40.89 65.70 14.55
N LEU A 16 41.94 64.84 14.61
CA LEU A 16 43.17 64.80 15.45
C LEU A 16 42.97 64.23 16.89
N LEU A 17 43.63 63.12 17.31
CA LEU A 17 45.02 62.89 17.78
C LEU A 17 45.36 63.56 19.15
N ALA A 18 46.12 62.97 20.10
CA ALA A 18 46.63 61.60 20.33
C ALA A 18 47.31 61.46 21.74
N ALA A 19 47.70 60.23 22.12
CA ALA A 19 48.56 59.83 23.27
C ALA A 19 47.99 60.08 24.70
N GLY A 20 48.37 59.33 25.75
CA GLY A 20 49.25 58.14 25.90
C GLY A 20 48.96 57.46 27.27
N LEU A 21 49.66 56.42 27.76
CA LEU A 21 51.00 55.88 27.48
C LEU A 21 51.04 54.35 27.71
N SER A 22 51.98 53.65 27.06
CA SER A 22 52.85 52.54 27.54
C SER A 22 52.28 51.40 28.45
N ALA A 23 52.52 50.11 28.20
CA ALA A 23 53.38 49.37 27.24
C ALA A 23 52.86 47.88 27.15
N ALA A 24 53.53 46.81 26.68
CA ALA A 24 54.93 46.54 26.30
C ALA A 24 55.08 45.42 25.22
N LEU A 25 55.80 44.33 25.52
CA LEU A 25 56.31 43.27 24.62
C LEU A 25 56.20 41.88 25.31
N VAL A 26 56.38 40.70 24.70
CA VAL A 26 56.25 40.13 23.32
C VAL A 26 56.27 38.60 23.48
N ALA A 27 55.40 37.86 22.80
CA ALA A 27 55.58 36.44 22.47
C ALA A 27 54.67 36.06 21.30
N ALA A 28 55.11 35.15 20.42
CA ALA A 28 54.30 34.69 19.28
C ALA A 28 53.54 33.40 19.64
N GLY A 29 52.27 33.32 19.21
CA GLY A 29 51.45 32.11 19.34
C GLY A 29 50.41 32.06 18.23
N VAL A 30 50.49 31.03 17.38
CA VAL A 30 49.47 30.76 16.36
C VAL A 30 48.31 30.03 17.05
N ILE A 31 47.13 30.66 17.08
CA ILE A 31 45.88 30.01 17.48
C ILE A 31 44.86 30.28 16.37
N GLY A 32 44.24 29.22 15.87
CA GLY A 32 43.39 29.27 14.69
C GLY A 32 42.02 29.92 14.92
N SER A 33 41.34 30.23 13.83
CA SER A 33 39.96 30.66 13.82
C SER A 33 39.05 29.59 14.43
N ILE A 34 38.49 29.87 15.61
CA ILE A 34 37.42 29.06 16.20
C ILE A 34 36.13 29.23 15.38
N ALA A 35 35.97 28.42 14.35
CA ALA A 35 34.68 28.19 13.72
C ALA A 35 33.76 27.54 14.77
N THR A 36 32.77 28.29 15.24
CA THR A 36 31.68 27.72 16.04
C THR A 36 30.86 26.80 15.14
N THR A 37 31.14 25.50 15.18
CA THR A 37 30.36 24.49 14.48
C THR A 37 28.92 24.57 14.96
N ALA A 38 28.01 24.97 14.06
CA ALA A 38 26.58 24.86 14.31
C ALA A 38 26.24 23.37 14.44
N SER A 39 26.03 22.90 15.67
CA SER A 39 25.47 21.57 15.87
C SER A 39 24.07 21.55 15.28
N ALA A 40 23.78 20.60 14.41
CA ALA A 40 22.42 20.31 14.03
C ALA A 40 21.64 19.86 15.29
N ALA A 41 20.36 20.21 15.38
CA ALA A 41 19.56 19.97 16.57
C ALA A 41 19.28 18.47 16.76
N ASP A 42 19.29 17.98 17.99
CA ASP A 42 18.93 16.58 18.28
C ASP A 42 17.51 16.27 17.78
N VAL A 43 17.36 15.12 17.12
CA VAL A 43 16.08 14.63 16.59
C VAL A 43 15.49 13.57 17.51
N ASN A 44 14.16 13.47 17.59
CA ASN A 44 13.50 12.38 18.30
C ASN A 44 13.66 11.07 17.50
N LEU A 45 14.41 10.12 18.07
CA LEU A 45 14.74 8.82 17.49
C LEU A 45 13.70 7.75 17.84
N SER A 46 12.94 7.91 18.94
CA SER A 46 11.91 6.95 19.37
C SER A 46 10.53 7.17 18.75
N GLN A 47 10.30 8.30 18.08
CA GLN A 47 9.02 8.63 17.46
C GLN A 47 8.54 7.53 16.48
N GLY A 48 7.34 7.01 16.71
CA GLY A 48 6.71 5.99 15.87
C GLY A 48 7.45 4.65 15.85
N LYS A 49 8.32 4.37 16.84
CA LYS A 49 9.10 3.13 16.91
C LYS A 49 8.39 2.04 17.71
N VAL A 50 8.85 0.80 17.52
CA VAL A 50 8.34 -0.36 18.28
C VAL A 50 8.76 -0.22 19.74
N ALA A 51 7.78 -0.08 20.63
CA ALA A 51 7.97 -0.03 22.07
C ALA A 51 7.34 -1.24 22.77
N THR A 52 8.02 -1.77 23.78
CA THR A 52 7.56 -2.87 24.64
C THR A 52 7.78 -2.53 26.11
N ALA A 53 7.02 -3.16 27.01
CA ALA A 53 7.09 -2.91 28.44
C ALA A 53 7.00 -4.21 29.24
N SER A 54 7.44 -4.19 30.50
CA SER A 54 7.29 -5.29 31.45
C SER A 54 5.83 -5.61 31.81
N SER A 55 4.94 -4.62 31.68
CA SER A 55 3.49 -4.80 31.81
C SER A 55 2.74 -3.61 31.21
N VAL A 56 1.42 -3.79 31.07
CA VAL A 56 0.46 -2.71 30.80
C VAL A 56 -0.65 -2.75 31.84
N GLU A 57 -1.16 -1.59 32.24
CA GLU A 57 -2.36 -1.46 33.10
C GLU A 57 -3.59 -2.00 32.35
N ASN A 58 -3.74 -1.62 31.08
CA ASN A 58 -4.72 -2.15 30.13
C ASN A 58 -4.13 -2.15 28.70
N ALA A 59 -4.29 -3.24 27.96
CA ALA A 59 -3.67 -3.39 26.63
C ALA A 59 -4.34 -2.55 25.53
N ASP A 60 -5.61 -2.23 25.67
CA ASP A 60 -6.40 -1.48 24.69
C ASP A 60 -6.21 0.03 24.87
N TYR A 61 -6.21 0.50 26.13
CA TYR A 61 -6.20 1.93 26.48
C TYR A 61 -4.85 2.48 26.92
N THR A 62 -3.93 1.66 27.45
CA THR A 62 -2.61 2.14 27.94
C THR A 62 -1.38 1.31 27.48
N PRO A 63 -1.29 0.94 26.19
CA PRO A 63 -0.23 0.10 25.65
C PRO A 63 1.15 0.78 25.60
N ALA A 64 2.23 -0.01 25.52
CA ALA A 64 3.60 0.50 25.44
C ALA A 64 3.87 1.44 24.24
N ARG A 65 3.14 1.27 23.12
CA ARG A 65 3.22 2.16 21.95
C ARG A 65 2.74 3.59 22.24
N ALA A 66 1.82 3.75 23.20
CA ALA A 66 1.19 5.02 23.56
C ALA A 66 2.07 5.90 24.46
N ALA A 67 3.39 5.72 24.40
CA ALA A 67 4.38 6.64 24.96
C ALA A 67 5.47 6.97 23.94
N VAL A 68 5.25 6.66 22.65
CA VAL A 68 6.16 6.98 21.54
C VAL A 68 5.41 7.33 20.24
N ASP A 69 4.08 7.53 20.32
CA ASP A 69 3.24 7.79 19.16
C ASP A 69 3.21 9.28 18.78
N GLY A 70 3.51 10.18 19.72
CA GLY A 70 3.56 11.63 19.54
C GLY A 70 2.28 12.37 19.92
N ASP A 71 1.23 11.66 20.32
CA ASP A 71 0.02 12.28 20.87
C ASP A 71 0.23 12.55 22.36
N ASN A 72 -0.11 13.77 22.77
CA ASN A 72 0.00 14.19 24.16
C ASN A 72 -1.26 13.85 24.98
N GLY A 73 -2.25 13.19 24.36
CA GLY A 73 -3.48 12.64 24.94
C GLY A 73 -3.53 11.11 25.07
N THR A 74 -2.52 10.37 24.61
CA THR A 74 -2.36 8.91 24.81
C THR A 74 -1.25 8.63 25.84
N ARG A 75 -1.30 7.48 26.54
CA ARG A 75 -0.29 7.15 27.57
C ARG A 75 0.00 5.65 27.66
N TRP A 76 1.26 5.26 27.86
CA TRP A 76 1.57 3.96 28.47
C TRP A 76 1.32 4.04 29.98
N SER A 77 0.88 2.93 30.57
CA SER A 77 0.70 2.77 32.01
C SER A 77 1.09 1.36 32.43
N SER A 78 1.81 1.19 33.54
CA SER A 78 2.23 -0.11 34.07
C SER A 78 1.25 -0.70 35.09
N GLN A 79 1.40 -1.99 35.39
CA GLN A 79 0.86 -2.56 36.63
C GLN A 79 1.49 -1.91 37.87
N ALA A 80 0.76 -1.93 38.99
CA ALA A 80 1.07 -1.20 40.22
C ALA A 80 2.16 -1.86 41.10
N THR A 81 3.33 -2.15 40.52
CA THR A 81 4.52 -2.66 41.22
C THR A 81 5.77 -1.86 40.89
N ASP A 82 6.77 -1.91 41.77
CA ASP A 82 7.92 -0.99 41.71
C ASP A 82 8.94 -1.36 40.63
N SER A 83 9.12 -2.65 40.33
CA SER A 83 10.05 -3.12 39.29
C SER A 83 9.34 -3.20 37.94
N GLN A 84 9.50 -2.17 37.10
CA GLN A 84 8.89 -2.09 35.76
C GLN A 84 9.90 -1.52 34.75
N TRP A 85 9.64 -1.68 33.45
CA TRP A 85 10.40 -1.03 32.40
C TRP A 85 9.55 -0.77 31.15
N LEU A 86 9.94 0.25 30.40
CA LEU A 86 9.47 0.56 29.04
C LEU A 86 10.72 0.72 28.16
N GLN A 87 10.74 0.08 26.99
CA GLN A 87 11.85 0.17 26.05
C GLN A 87 11.37 0.40 24.62
N VAL A 88 12.26 0.93 23.79
CA VAL A 88 12.03 1.22 22.37
C VAL A 88 13.18 0.67 21.52
N ASP A 89 12.86 0.13 20.34
CA ASP A 89 13.80 -0.29 19.31
C ASP A 89 13.98 0.82 18.26
N LEU A 90 15.16 1.45 18.22
CA LEU A 90 15.50 2.50 17.24
C LEU A 90 15.79 1.95 15.83
N GLY A 91 15.64 0.64 15.62
CA GLY A 91 15.83 -0.11 14.38
C GLY A 91 17.30 -0.35 14.01
N SER A 92 18.22 0.43 14.56
CA SER A 92 19.67 0.36 14.33
C SER A 92 20.41 1.04 15.48
N SER A 93 21.69 0.72 15.68
CA SER A 93 22.53 1.41 16.67
C SER A 93 22.57 2.91 16.41
N LYS A 94 22.10 3.72 17.37
CA LYS A 94 22.19 5.19 17.34
C LYS A 94 23.03 5.69 18.51
N ALA A 95 23.69 6.82 18.31
CA ALA A 95 24.14 7.66 19.41
C ALA A 95 22.92 8.42 19.98
N ILE A 96 22.82 8.48 21.30
CA ILE A 96 21.80 9.25 22.02
C ILE A 96 22.47 10.29 22.92
N GLY A 97 21.82 11.44 23.09
CA GLY A 97 22.30 12.56 23.92
C GLY A 97 21.41 12.80 25.14
N SER A 98 20.09 12.67 24.99
CA SER A 98 19.14 12.89 26.08
C SER A 98 17.85 12.07 25.91
N VAL A 99 17.07 11.98 27.00
CA VAL A 99 15.71 11.47 27.00
C VAL A 99 14.79 12.54 27.58
N GLN A 100 13.65 12.80 26.94
CA GLN A 100 12.57 13.60 27.52
C GLN A 100 11.41 12.68 27.92
N LEU A 101 10.91 12.88 29.13
CA LEU A 101 9.84 12.11 29.75
C LEU A 101 8.68 13.05 30.04
N ARG A 102 7.49 12.76 29.49
CA ARG A 102 6.25 13.45 29.83
C ARG A 102 5.44 12.53 30.75
N TRP A 103 5.65 12.66 32.05
CA TRP A 103 4.95 11.85 33.05
C TRP A 103 3.48 12.25 33.19
N GLU A 104 2.65 11.28 33.56
CA GLU A 104 1.36 11.52 34.21
C GLU A 104 1.60 11.87 35.70
N SER A 105 0.54 12.21 36.46
CA SER A 105 0.54 12.28 37.92
C SER A 105 1.16 11.04 38.59
N ALA A 106 1.06 9.87 37.97
CA ALA A 106 1.67 8.63 38.41
C ALA A 106 3.08 8.41 37.81
N TYR A 107 4.12 8.92 38.48
CA TYR A 107 5.51 8.96 37.98
C TYR A 107 6.53 8.17 38.81
N ALA A 108 7.75 8.03 38.28
CA ALA A 108 8.87 7.37 38.95
C ALA A 108 9.69 8.32 39.83
N LYS A 109 9.89 7.93 41.09
CA LYS A 109 10.85 8.57 42.00
C LYS A 109 12.27 8.07 41.76
N ALA A 110 12.46 6.79 41.45
CA ALA A 110 13.76 6.24 41.05
C ALA A 110 13.65 5.40 39.77
N PHE A 111 14.61 5.61 38.86
CA PHE A 111 14.72 4.91 37.59
C PHE A 111 16.13 5.06 36.98
N THR A 112 16.41 4.29 35.94
CA THR A 112 17.63 4.40 35.12
C THR A 112 17.28 4.43 33.64
N ILE A 113 18.07 5.13 32.83
CA ILE A 113 18.05 5.01 31.36
C ILE A 113 19.18 4.07 30.96
N GLN A 114 18.90 3.12 30.08
CA GLN A 114 19.83 2.08 29.65
C GLN A 114 19.83 1.93 28.13
N THR A 115 20.98 1.64 27.53
CA THR A 115 21.09 1.26 26.12
C THR A 115 21.49 -0.21 25.96
N SER A 116 21.20 -0.78 24.80
CA SER A 116 21.61 -2.13 24.41
C SER A 116 21.72 -2.25 22.89
N GLU A 117 22.62 -3.10 22.39
CA GLU A 117 22.67 -3.47 20.97
C GLU A 117 21.79 -4.70 20.64
N ASN A 118 21.38 -5.48 21.65
CA ASN A 118 20.76 -6.79 21.48
C ASN A 118 19.49 -7.01 22.34
N GLY A 119 18.98 -5.98 22.99
CA GLY A 119 17.77 -6.01 23.82
C GLY A 119 17.88 -6.85 25.11
N THR A 120 19.02 -7.48 25.38
CA THR A 120 19.21 -8.44 26.49
C THR A 120 20.37 -8.09 27.40
N SER A 121 21.45 -7.54 26.84
CA SER A 121 22.64 -7.06 27.56
C SER A 121 22.58 -5.53 27.66
N TRP A 122 22.42 -4.97 28.86
CA TRP A 122 22.06 -3.58 29.06
C TRP A 122 23.14 -2.78 29.81
N THR A 123 23.47 -1.61 29.28
CA THR A 123 24.39 -0.64 29.90
C THR A 123 23.59 0.54 30.42
N THR A 124 23.68 0.85 31.72
CA THR A 124 23.06 2.05 32.28
C THR A 124 23.83 3.30 31.84
N VAL A 125 23.13 4.25 31.21
CA VAL A 125 23.68 5.52 30.70
C VAL A 125 23.22 6.75 31.50
N ALA A 126 22.15 6.64 32.29
CA ALA A 126 21.75 7.64 33.27
C ALA A 126 21.00 7.01 34.46
N SER A 127 21.05 7.66 35.62
CA SER A 127 20.36 7.23 36.85
C SER A 127 19.69 8.41 37.52
N VAL A 128 18.44 8.23 37.97
CA VAL A 128 17.63 9.22 38.69
C VAL A 128 17.12 8.58 39.98
N THR A 129 17.32 9.25 41.12
CA THR A 129 16.93 8.74 42.46
C THR A 129 15.94 9.65 43.21
N ASN A 130 15.67 10.84 42.67
CA ASN A 130 14.64 11.77 43.14
C ASN A 130 13.96 12.42 41.93
N GLY A 131 13.30 11.61 41.10
CA GLY A 131 12.44 12.07 40.01
C GLY A 131 11.27 12.91 40.54
N THR A 132 10.83 13.89 39.74
CA THR A 132 9.87 14.93 40.13
C THR A 132 8.51 14.82 39.44
N GLY A 133 8.37 13.94 38.45
CA GLY A 133 7.20 13.92 37.57
C GLY A 133 7.16 15.10 36.59
N GLY A 134 6.01 15.29 35.95
CA GLY A 134 5.79 16.32 34.92
C GLY A 134 6.67 16.10 33.67
N ASN A 135 7.10 17.20 33.04
CA ASN A 135 8.04 17.15 31.92
C ASN A 135 9.47 17.13 32.46
N GLN A 136 10.18 16.03 32.27
CA GLN A 136 11.53 15.80 32.79
C GLN A 136 12.50 15.45 31.66
N THR A 137 13.52 16.30 31.44
CA THR A 137 14.66 15.95 30.58
C THR A 137 15.77 15.29 31.40
N VAL A 138 16.33 14.21 30.88
CA VAL A 138 17.44 13.45 31.47
C VAL A 138 18.57 13.39 30.45
N ALA A 139 19.74 13.97 30.79
CA ALA A 139 20.95 13.78 30.00
C ALA A 139 21.35 12.30 30.07
N ALA A 140 21.48 11.66 28.91
CA ALA A 140 21.64 10.21 28.78
C ALA A 140 22.48 9.92 27.53
N THR A 141 23.79 10.10 27.65
CA THR A 141 24.72 9.93 26.53
C THR A 141 25.16 8.48 26.40
N GLY A 142 25.02 7.90 25.21
CA GLY A 142 25.44 6.53 24.95
C GLY A 142 25.18 6.08 23.52
N GLN A 143 25.41 4.79 23.27
CA GLN A 143 25.13 4.16 21.99
C GLN A 143 24.34 2.86 22.20
N GLY A 144 23.42 2.55 21.28
CA GLY A 144 22.68 1.29 21.24
C GLY A 144 21.53 1.32 20.23
N ARG A 145 21.08 0.13 19.82
CA ARG A 145 19.84 -0.05 19.05
C ARG A 145 18.58 0.11 19.91
N TYR A 146 18.62 -0.38 21.14
CA TYR A 146 17.51 -0.35 22.09
C TYR A 146 17.78 0.65 23.21
N VAL A 147 16.75 1.37 23.63
CA VAL A 147 16.81 2.29 24.78
C VAL A 147 15.67 1.98 25.73
N ARG A 148 15.96 1.88 27.03
CA ARG A 148 15.01 1.47 28.07
C ARG A 148 15.04 2.40 29.26
N ILE A 149 13.87 2.82 29.72
CA ILE A 149 13.70 3.32 31.08
C ILE A 149 13.38 2.12 31.99
N SER A 150 14.26 1.86 32.96
CA SER A 150 14.13 0.79 33.96
C SER A 150 13.80 1.43 35.31
N LEU A 151 12.59 1.17 35.80
CA LEU A 151 11.89 1.88 36.85
C LEU A 151 11.97 1.06 38.14
N THR A 152 12.31 1.69 39.27
CA THR A 152 12.66 0.99 40.51
C THR A 152 12.05 1.55 41.80
N GLN A 153 11.47 2.76 41.77
CA GLN A 153 10.64 3.26 42.86
C GLN A 153 9.55 4.20 42.32
N ARG A 154 8.29 3.94 42.69
CA ARG A 154 7.13 4.78 42.35
C ARG A 154 7.01 5.96 43.30
N ALA A 155 6.48 7.08 42.80
CA ALA A 155 6.16 8.25 43.61
C ALA A 155 4.73 8.25 44.18
N THR A 156 3.86 7.37 43.66
CA THR A 156 2.45 7.23 44.07
C THR A 156 2.08 5.76 44.28
N GLY A 157 0.83 5.47 44.68
CA GLY A 157 0.33 4.10 44.80
C GLY A 157 -0.06 3.43 43.46
N TYR A 158 -0.23 4.20 42.39
CA TYR A 158 -0.61 3.72 41.04
C TYR A 158 0.59 3.11 40.29
N GLY A 159 0.39 2.60 39.07
CA GLY A 159 1.50 2.22 38.17
C GLY A 159 2.38 3.41 37.76
N TYR A 160 3.43 3.16 36.98
CA TYR A 160 4.14 4.22 36.27
C TYR A 160 3.38 4.57 35.00
N SER A 161 3.24 5.86 34.66
CA SER A 161 2.54 6.30 33.46
C SER A 161 3.28 7.43 32.74
N LEU A 162 3.45 7.26 31.43
CA LEU A 162 4.12 8.21 30.53
C LEU A 162 3.20 8.51 29.36
N TRP A 163 2.93 9.80 29.12
CA TRP A 163 2.35 10.26 27.85
C TRP A 163 3.38 10.16 26.72
N GLU A 164 4.67 10.44 27.00
CA GLU A 164 5.74 10.37 26.00
C GLU A 164 7.11 10.00 26.62
N PHE A 165 7.89 9.21 25.88
CA PHE A 165 9.25 8.69 26.16
C PHE A 165 10.13 8.94 24.93
N GLN A 166 10.66 10.16 24.86
CA GLN A 166 11.32 10.68 23.66
C GLN A 166 12.83 10.55 23.78
N VAL A 167 13.44 9.79 22.89
CA VAL A 167 14.89 9.53 22.87
C VAL A 167 15.54 10.45 21.85
N PHE A 168 16.36 11.39 22.29
CA PHE A 168 16.98 12.40 21.44
C PHE A 168 18.46 12.10 21.17
N GLY A 169 18.90 12.35 19.94
CA GLY A 169 20.31 12.23 19.55
C GLY A 169 20.63 13.03 18.28
N PRO A 170 21.93 13.21 17.96
CA PRO A 170 22.38 14.18 16.97
C PRO A 170 21.90 13.85 15.56
N SER A 171 21.43 14.88 14.85
CA SER A 171 21.00 14.80 13.44
C SER A 171 22.18 14.78 12.47
N THR A 172 23.03 13.76 12.60
CA THR A 172 24.20 13.53 11.75
C THR A 172 24.18 12.16 11.07
N THR A 173 24.33 12.15 9.75
CA THR A 173 24.85 11.00 9.02
C THR A 173 26.21 10.62 9.59
N SER A 174 26.33 9.44 10.21
CA SER A 174 27.54 9.05 10.94
C SER A 174 28.72 8.78 9.98
N PRO A 175 29.86 9.47 10.11
CA PRO A 175 31.02 9.24 9.25
C PRO A 175 31.79 7.99 9.70
N THR A 176 31.95 7.01 8.81
CA THR A 176 32.70 5.78 9.09
C THR A 176 34.21 6.05 9.16
N THR A 177 34.77 6.19 10.36
CA THR A 177 36.22 6.27 10.56
C THR A 177 36.87 4.90 10.41
N THR A 178 37.86 4.80 9.52
CA THR A 178 38.53 3.55 9.15
C THR A 178 39.56 3.08 10.19
N PRO A 179 39.47 1.83 10.70
CA PRO A 179 40.60 1.13 11.30
C PRO A 179 41.49 0.51 10.21
N THR A 180 42.81 0.68 10.30
CA THR A 180 43.75 0.23 9.26
C THR A 180 43.82 -1.30 9.12
N THR A 181 44.01 -1.76 7.88
CA THR A 181 44.03 -3.17 7.49
C THR A 181 45.13 -4.01 8.15
N THR A 182 44.78 -5.24 8.56
CA THR A 182 45.69 -6.39 8.62
C THR A 182 44.93 -7.59 8.00
N PRO A 183 45.51 -8.36 7.08
CA PRO A 183 44.73 -9.27 6.23
C PRO A 183 44.36 -10.58 6.94
N THR A 184 43.08 -10.76 7.24
CA THR A 184 42.46 -12.05 7.53
C THR A 184 41.21 -12.25 6.67
N THR A 185 40.92 -13.51 6.36
CA THR A 185 39.87 -13.97 5.43
C THR A 185 38.50 -13.38 5.73
N PRO A 186 37.71 -12.95 4.71
CA PRO A 186 36.37 -12.39 4.94
C PRO A 186 35.43 -13.42 5.57
N THR A 187 35.01 -13.17 6.80
CA THR A 187 33.98 -13.94 7.49
C THR A 187 32.59 -13.49 7.05
N THR A 188 31.87 -14.38 6.37
CA THR A 188 30.48 -14.18 5.94
C THR A 188 29.55 -14.01 7.16
N GLY A 189 28.82 -12.89 7.20
CA GLY A 189 27.87 -12.60 8.28
C GLY A 189 26.61 -13.47 8.23
N CYS A 190 26.09 -13.82 9.41
CA CYS A 190 24.76 -14.42 9.55
C CYS A 190 23.69 -13.32 9.64
N GLY A 191 22.57 -13.48 8.93
CA GLY A 191 21.51 -12.48 8.84
C GLY A 191 20.77 -12.25 10.17
N THR A 192 20.08 -11.11 10.26
CA THR A 192 19.31 -10.69 11.44
C THR A 192 17.80 -10.93 11.34
N THR A 193 17.30 -11.39 10.18
CA THR A 193 15.89 -11.69 9.95
C THR A 193 15.57 -13.13 10.38
N ASN A 194 14.52 -13.33 11.19
CA ASN A 194 13.98 -14.65 11.46
C ASN A 194 13.22 -15.17 10.22
N VAL A 195 13.82 -16.10 9.47
CA VAL A 195 13.21 -16.68 8.27
C VAL A 195 12.17 -17.77 8.58
N ALA A 196 12.04 -18.18 9.85
CA ALA A 196 11.01 -19.13 10.30
C ALA A 196 9.71 -18.47 10.78
N LEU A 197 9.68 -17.14 10.92
CA LEU A 197 8.49 -16.41 11.37
C LEU A 197 7.30 -16.62 10.41
N GLY A 198 6.15 -17.01 10.97
CA GLY A 198 4.90 -17.25 10.25
C GLY A 198 4.93 -18.44 9.28
N LYS A 199 5.95 -19.31 9.36
CA LYS A 199 6.11 -20.42 8.41
C LYS A 199 5.31 -21.67 8.78
N ALA A 200 4.97 -22.44 7.74
CA ALA A 200 4.35 -23.75 7.90
C ALA A 200 5.27 -24.69 8.71
N SER A 201 4.69 -25.35 9.71
CA SER A 201 5.43 -26.13 10.70
C SER A 201 4.68 -27.40 11.09
N SER A 202 5.43 -28.36 11.63
CA SER A 202 4.92 -29.65 12.08
C SER A 202 5.75 -30.18 13.25
N ALA A 203 5.22 -31.17 13.96
CA ALA A 203 5.90 -31.80 15.09
C ALA A 203 5.60 -33.31 15.13
N SER A 204 6.40 -34.06 15.87
CA SER A 204 6.13 -35.48 16.19
C SER A 204 4.83 -35.66 16.96
N SER A 205 4.52 -34.72 17.85
CA SER A 205 3.35 -34.73 18.72
C SER A 205 2.99 -33.31 19.18
N VAL A 206 1.81 -33.20 19.79
CA VAL A 206 1.39 -32.07 20.61
C VAL A 206 0.93 -32.58 21.97
N GLN A 207 1.04 -31.77 23.01
CA GLN A 207 0.54 -32.10 24.34
C GLN A 207 -0.97 -32.37 24.29
N ALA A 208 -1.38 -33.58 24.68
CA ALA A 208 -2.76 -34.04 24.54
C ALA A 208 -3.76 -33.13 25.26
N GLY A 209 -4.84 -32.75 24.57
CA GLY A 209 -5.88 -31.86 25.11
C GLY A 209 -5.48 -30.39 25.21
N SER A 210 -4.45 -29.95 24.50
CA SER A 210 -4.03 -28.53 24.43
C SER A 210 -4.00 -27.98 23.01
N ASP A 211 -3.95 -26.66 22.92
CA ASP A 211 -3.74 -25.85 21.72
C ASP A 211 -2.25 -25.56 21.45
N TYR A 212 -1.33 -26.23 22.15
CA TYR A 212 0.12 -26.03 22.04
C TYR A 212 0.73 -26.65 20.76
N VAL A 213 0.23 -26.21 19.60
CA VAL A 213 0.59 -26.70 18.26
C VAL A 213 1.93 -26.16 17.75
N ALA A 214 2.51 -26.82 16.74
CA ALA A 214 3.82 -26.48 16.19
C ALA A 214 3.95 -25.00 15.75
N ALA A 215 2.89 -24.44 15.15
CA ALA A 215 2.87 -23.06 14.66
C ALA A 215 3.10 -22.00 15.75
N ASN A 216 2.72 -22.30 17.00
CA ASN A 216 2.86 -21.39 18.12
C ASN A 216 4.33 -21.11 18.48
N ALA A 217 5.27 -21.97 18.08
CA ALA A 217 6.71 -21.76 18.26
C ALA A 217 7.37 -21.04 17.06
N PHE A 218 6.57 -20.48 16.16
CA PHE A 218 7.02 -19.75 14.97
C PHE A 218 6.17 -18.50 14.69
N ASP A 219 5.30 -18.09 15.63
CA ASP A 219 4.35 -16.99 15.42
C ASP A 219 4.86 -15.62 15.91
N GLY A 220 6.07 -15.59 16.48
CA GLY A 220 6.75 -14.38 16.92
C GLY A 220 6.25 -13.79 18.24
N LYS A 221 5.28 -14.41 18.92
CA LYS A 221 4.76 -13.98 20.22
C LYS A 221 5.50 -14.69 21.35
N ASP A 222 5.54 -14.08 22.52
CA ASP A 222 6.14 -14.64 23.75
C ASP A 222 5.12 -15.23 24.73
N ALA A 223 3.84 -15.28 24.33
CA ALA A 223 2.71 -15.78 25.13
C ALA A 223 2.09 -17.10 24.60
N THR A 224 2.50 -17.55 23.41
CA THR A 224 2.04 -18.80 22.76
C THR A 224 3.20 -19.78 22.63
N ARG A 225 2.93 -21.09 22.70
CA ARG A 225 3.99 -22.13 22.68
C ARG A 225 3.58 -23.41 21.97
N TRP A 226 4.55 -24.12 21.41
CA TRP A 226 4.43 -25.57 21.15
C TRP A 226 4.80 -26.36 22.41
N SER A 227 4.18 -27.52 22.62
CA SER A 227 4.52 -28.47 23.69
C SER A 227 4.34 -29.89 23.19
N SER A 228 5.33 -30.77 23.39
CA SER A 228 5.30 -32.17 22.96
C SER A 228 4.68 -33.13 23.98
N ALA A 229 4.46 -34.38 23.57
CA ALA A 229 4.32 -35.49 24.51
C ALA A 229 5.60 -35.67 25.36
N ALA A 230 5.46 -36.32 26.51
CA ALA A 230 6.53 -36.48 27.50
C ALA A 230 7.50 -37.65 27.19
N THR A 231 8.01 -37.71 25.95
CA THR A 231 9.04 -38.69 25.51
C THR A 231 10.30 -37.97 25.03
N ASP A 232 11.45 -38.65 25.00
CA ASP A 232 12.73 -38.01 24.68
C ASP A 232 12.98 -37.82 23.17
N ALA A 233 12.27 -38.55 22.29
CA ALA A 233 12.54 -38.62 20.85
C ALA A 233 11.61 -37.72 20.00
N GLU A 234 11.09 -36.65 20.58
CA GLU A 234 10.17 -35.71 19.93
C GLU A 234 10.92 -34.72 19.04
N TRP A 235 10.22 -34.13 18.06
CA TRP A 235 10.79 -33.14 17.15
C TRP A 235 9.79 -32.03 16.76
N LEU A 236 10.35 -30.86 16.41
CA LEU A 236 9.64 -29.68 15.91
C LEU A 236 10.32 -29.21 14.63
N GLN A 237 9.56 -29.00 13.55
CA GLN A 237 10.06 -28.72 12.21
C GLN A 237 9.36 -27.50 11.59
N VAL A 238 10.12 -26.71 10.84
CA VAL A 238 9.62 -25.58 10.03
C VAL A 238 10.05 -25.71 8.58
N ASP A 239 9.16 -25.36 7.67
CA ASP A 239 9.40 -25.23 6.24
C ASP A 239 9.76 -23.76 5.90
N LEU A 240 11.04 -23.50 5.60
CA LEU A 240 11.50 -22.17 5.20
C LEU A 240 10.99 -21.75 3.80
N GLY A 241 10.30 -22.64 3.09
CA GLY A 241 9.78 -22.46 1.73
C GLY A 241 10.79 -22.73 0.63
N SER A 242 12.09 -22.58 0.90
CA SER A 242 13.18 -22.78 -0.05
C SER A 242 14.45 -23.27 0.65
N SER A 243 15.39 -23.85 -0.10
CA SER A 243 16.64 -24.39 0.46
C SER A 243 17.64 -23.30 0.84
N GLN A 244 17.80 -23.06 2.14
CA GLN A 244 18.58 -21.94 2.69
C GLN A 244 19.84 -22.40 3.41
N ASN A 245 20.91 -21.61 3.35
CA ASN A 245 22.10 -21.80 4.19
C ASN A 245 21.79 -21.29 5.60
N VAL A 246 21.68 -22.20 6.57
CA VAL A 246 21.34 -21.87 7.96
C VAL A 246 22.63 -21.68 8.75
N CYS A 247 22.76 -20.52 9.41
CA CYS A 247 23.97 -20.12 10.14
C CYS A 247 23.75 -19.90 11.65
N LYS A 248 22.50 -19.68 12.07
CA LYS A 248 22.10 -19.57 13.48
C LYS A 248 20.65 -20.03 13.66
N VAL A 249 20.37 -20.66 14.79
CA VAL A 249 19.02 -20.89 15.31
C VAL A 249 18.97 -20.35 16.73
N GLU A 250 17.96 -19.55 17.06
CA GLU A 250 17.71 -19.10 18.43
C GLU A 250 16.46 -19.78 18.98
N ILE A 251 16.52 -20.27 20.22
CA ILE A 251 15.44 -21.00 20.89
C ILE A 251 15.02 -20.21 22.12
N ASP A 252 13.72 -20.11 22.33
CA ASP A 252 13.08 -19.57 23.52
C ASP A 252 12.37 -20.72 24.26
N TRP A 253 13.10 -21.43 25.12
CA TRP A 253 12.52 -22.55 25.86
C TRP A 253 11.56 -22.07 26.95
N GLU A 254 10.46 -22.79 27.10
CA GLU A 254 9.66 -22.74 28.33
C GLU A 254 10.35 -23.54 29.46
N GLY A 255 9.73 -23.63 30.64
CA GLY A 255 10.27 -24.40 31.76
C GLY A 255 10.56 -25.88 31.45
N ALA A 256 9.87 -26.47 30.47
CA ALA A 256 10.13 -27.81 29.97
C ALA A 256 11.07 -27.80 28.73
N TYR A 257 12.38 -27.92 28.96
CA TYR A 257 13.42 -27.73 27.95
C TYR A 257 14.18 -29.02 27.55
N GLY A 258 14.90 -28.97 26.41
CA GLY A 258 15.82 -30.02 25.99
C GLY A 258 17.22 -29.92 26.62
N LYS A 259 17.67 -30.99 27.29
CA LYS A 259 19.03 -31.10 27.85
C LYS A 259 20.03 -31.64 26.82
N ALA A 260 19.60 -32.54 25.94
CA ALA A 260 20.31 -32.91 24.73
C ALA A 260 19.34 -32.87 23.52
N PHE A 261 19.79 -32.25 22.42
CA PHE A 261 19.04 -32.12 21.17
C PHE A 261 19.96 -31.78 20.00
N THR A 262 19.47 -31.98 18.78
CA THR A 262 20.15 -31.58 17.54
C THR A 262 19.28 -30.66 16.70
N ILE A 263 19.91 -29.78 15.92
CA ILE A 263 19.30 -29.03 14.83
C ILE A 263 19.69 -29.72 13.52
N GLN A 264 18.71 -30.03 12.70
CA GLN A 264 18.88 -30.74 11.43
C GLN A 264 18.31 -29.94 10.27
N ALA A 265 18.86 -30.15 9.06
CA ALA A 265 18.36 -29.55 7.83
C ALA A 265 18.21 -30.59 6.70
N SER A 266 17.18 -30.43 5.87
CA SER A 266 16.93 -31.22 4.66
C SER A 266 16.18 -30.42 3.59
N ASP A 267 16.27 -30.81 2.32
CA ASP A 267 15.37 -30.33 1.26
C ASP A 267 14.07 -31.14 1.14
N SER A 268 13.95 -32.24 1.91
CA SER A 268 12.75 -33.08 2.03
C SER A 268 12.14 -32.98 3.42
N ALA A 269 10.80 -32.89 3.49
CA ALA A 269 10.07 -32.80 4.76
C ALA A 269 10.15 -34.07 5.62
N THR A 270 10.54 -35.21 5.03
CA THR A 270 10.42 -36.55 5.65
C THR A 270 11.71 -37.37 5.64
N SER A 271 12.71 -36.99 4.84
CA SER A 271 13.93 -37.78 4.60
C SER A 271 15.16 -36.86 4.41
N GLY A 272 16.36 -37.43 4.31
CA GLY A 272 17.58 -36.67 3.93
C GLY A 272 18.15 -35.70 4.98
N PHE A 273 17.64 -35.70 6.22
CA PHE A 273 18.09 -34.80 7.28
C PHE A 273 19.56 -35.00 7.67
N THR A 274 20.31 -33.90 7.64
CA THR A 274 21.70 -33.79 8.11
C THR A 274 21.75 -32.95 9.39
N THR A 275 22.60 -33.30 10.35
CA THR A 275 22.75 -32.50 11.58
C THR A 275 23.64 -31.28 11.32
N ILE A 276 23.09 -30.09 11.54
CA ILE A 276 23.74 -28.78 11.30
C ILE A 276 24.10 -28.04 12.60
N GLY A 277 23.68 -28.58 13.76
CA GLY A 277 24.04 -28.09 15.09
C GLY A 277 23.67 -29.11 16.18
N THR A 278 24.38 -29.11 17.30
CA THR A 278 24.22 -30.10 18.38
C THR A 278 24.37 -29.44 19.75
N VAL A 279 23.50 -29.78 20.70
CA VAL A 279 23.57 -29.36 22.11
C VAL A 279 23.47 -30.59 23.00
N THR A 280 24.45 -30.80 23.88
CA THR A 280 24.55 -32.00 24.76
C THR A 280 24.34 -31.71 26.25
N ALA A 281 24.33 -30.43 26.64
CA ALA A 281 24.17 -29.97 28.02
C ALA A 281 23.36 -28.66 28.07
N GLY A 282 22.18 -28.66 27.43
CA GLY A 282 21.24 -27.55 27.44
C GLY A 282 20.71 -27.22 28.84
N THR A 283 20.41 -25.95 29.07
CA THR A 283 20.02 -25.37 30.37
C THR A 283 18.62 -24.76 30.38
N GLY A 284 17.92 -24.77 29.25
CA GLY A 284 16.68 -24.02 29.04
C GLY A 284 16.90 -22.52 28.85
N GLY A 285 15.82 -21.75 28.90
CA GLY A 285 15.79 -20.31 28.65
C GLY A 285 16.06 -19.92 27.18
N LYS A 286 16.46 -18.67 26.97
CA LYS A 286 16.85 -18.14 25.66
C LYS A 286 18.27 -18.61 25.28
N GLN A 287 18.40 -19.30 24.16
CA GLN A 287 19.64 -19.88 23.67
C GLN A 287 19.90 -19.48 22.21
N SER A 288 21.15 -19.22 21.84
CA SER A 288 21.59 -18.99 20.45
C SER A 288 22.57 -20.08 20.04
N ILE A 289 22.19 -20.89 19.05
CA ILE A 289 22.95 -22.02 18.52
C ILE A 289 23.51 -21.60 17.16
N ALA A 290 24.83 -21.48 17.05
CA ALA A 290 25.49 -21.37 15.76
C ALA A 290 25.33 -22.69 14.99
N THR A 291 24.99 -22.62 13.71
CA THR A 291 24.78 -23.78 12.85
C THR A 291 25.58 -23.65 11.56
N SER A 292 25.77 -24.77 10.85
CA SER A 292 26.40 -24.77 9.53
C SER A 292 25.82 -25.89 8.67
N GLY A 293 25.07 -25.50 7.64
CA GLY A 293 24.53 -26.41 6.64
C GLY A 293 23.41 -25.78 5.82
N LYS A 294 22.77 -26.57 4.97
CA LYS A 294 21.75 -26.11 4.03
C LYS A 294 20.53 -27.02 4.04
N GLY A 295 19.34 -26.44 3.93
CA GLY A 295 18.09 -27.17 3.70
C GLY A 295 16.87 -26.25 3.66
N ARG A 296 15.75 -26.77 3.15
CA ARG A 296 14.43 -26.14 3.19
C ARG A 296 13.70 -26.36 4.52
N TYR A 297 13.82 -27.55 5.08
CA TYR A 297 13.21 -27.96 6.34
C TYR A 297 14.25 -27.89 7.44
N VAL A 298 14.02 -27.08 8.47
CA VAL A 298 14.84 -27.03 9.67
C VAL A 298 14.08 -27.70 10.80
N ARG A 299 14.72 -28.64 11.49
CA ARG A 299 14.09 -29.45 12.55
C ARG A 299 14.95 -29.52 13.79
N LEU A 300 14.37 -29.19 14.94
CA LEU A 300 14.90 -29.58 16.25
C LEU A 300 14.47 -31.02 16.53
N VAL A 301 15.42 -31.87 16.89
CA VAL A 301 15.17 -33.25 17.33
C VAL A 301 15.71 -33.43 18.74
N GLY A 302 14.80 -33.74 19.67
CA GLY A 302 15.11 -34.08 21.05
C GLY A 302 15.91 -35.37 21.18
N GLN A 303 16.73 -35.45 22.22
CA GLN A 303 17.50 -36.64 22.59
C GLN A 303 17.46 -36.94 24.09
N THR A 304 17.35 -35.92 24.94
CA THR A 304 17.16 -36.07 26.40
C THR A 304 16.53 -34.80 26.94
N ARG A 305 15.43 -34.93 27.70
CA ARG A 305 14.73 -33.78 28.32
C ARG A 305 15.44 -33.31 29.59
N GLY A 306 15.26 -32.02 29.90
CA GLY A 306 15.77 -31.38 31.12
C GLY A 306 14.83 -31.49 32.33
N THR A 307 13.59 -31.93 32.11
CA THR A 307 12.55 -32.11 33.14
C THR A 307 11.75 -33.39 32.87
N GLY A 308 10.77 -33.72 33.72
CA GLY A 308 9.84 -34.83 33.48
C GLY A 308 8.77 -34.56 32.41
N TYR A 309 8.54 -33.30 32.03
CA TYR A 309 7.58 -32.88 31.01
C TYR A 309 8.15 -33.08 29.59
N GLY A 310 7.40 -32.73 28.54
CA GLY A 310 7.87 -32.76 27.15
C GLY A 310 8.92 -31.69 26.82
N TYR A 311 9.11 -31.43 25.53
CA TYR A 311 9.81 -30.26 25.01
C TYR A 311 8.79 -29.14 24.74
N SER A 312 9.07 -27.92 25.19
CA SER A 312 8.12 -26.80 25.19
C SER A 312 8.85 -25.51 24.79
N LEU A 313 8.41 -24.86 23.71
CA LEU A 313 9.07 -23.70 23.11
C LEU A 313 8.07 -22.56 22.90
N TRP A 314 8.42 -21.36 23.36
CA TRP A 314 7.72 -20.13 23.01
C TRP A 314 8.03 -19.71 21.56
N GLU A 315 9.29 -19.85 21.10
CA GLU A 315 9.67 -19.55 19.70
C GLU A 315 10.99 -20.26 19.32
N LEU A 316 11.11 -20.68 18.05
CA LEU A 316 12.34 -21.17 17.41
C LEU A 316 12.64 -20.33 16.16
N ARG A 317 13.57 -19.38 16.30
CA ARG A 317 13.94 -18.41 15.26
C ARG A 317 15.09 -18.98 14.41
N VAL A 318 14.98 -18.90 13.08
CA VAL A 318 16.01 -19.43 12.15
C VAL A 318 16.61 -18.28 11.35
N PHE A 319 17.93 -18.28 11.15
CA PHE A 319 18.66 -17.20 10.47
C PHE A 319 19.64 -17.77 9.43
N THR A 320 19.79 -17.04 8.32
CA THR A 320 20.48 -17.51 7.11
C THR A 320 21.62 -16.59 6.67
N GLY A 321 22.56 -17.13 5.89
CA GLY A 321 23.79 -16.43 5.51
C GLY A 321 24.20 -16.65 4.04
N SER A 322 24.95 -15.70 3.49
CA SER A 322 25.34 -15.64 2.07
C SER A 322 26.50 -16.58 1.68
N GLY A 323 26.37 -17.87 2.02
CA GLY A 323 27.33 -18.92 1.66
C GLY A 323 27.22 -19.37 0.20
N THR A 324 28.27 -19.14 -0.60
CA THR A 324 28.43 -19.72 -1.94
C THR A 324 29.25 -21.01 -1.89
N THR A 325 28.84 -22.04 -2.64
CA THR A 325 29.63 -23.26 -2.87
C THR A 325 29.70 -23.58 -4.37
N THR A 326 30.91 -23.88 -4.85
CA THR A 326 31.22 -24.22 -6.24
C THR A 326 31.91 -25.57 -6.34
N THR A 327 31.47 -26.45 -7.24
CA THR A 327 32.23 -27.58 -7.85
C THR A 327 31.37 -28.19 -8.97
N PRO A 328 31.93 -28.60 -10.13
CA PRO A 328 31.13 -28.97 -11.32
C PRO A 328 30.77 -30.45 -11.45
N THR A 329 29.80 -30.74 -12.32
CA THR A 329 29.37 -32.06 -12.83
C THR A 329 30.45 -32.73 -13.71
N PRO A 330 30.43 -34.06 -13.89
CA PRO A 330 29.62 -34.63 -14.98
C PRO A 330 28.93 -35.99 -14.69
N THR A 331 27.96 -36.35 -15.52
CA THR A 331 27.25 -37.66 -15.53
C THR A 331 27.05 -38.14 -16.97
N PRO A 332 27.18 -39.45 -17.27
CA PRO A 332 26.72 -40.04 -18.53
C PRO A 332 25.39 -40.81 -18.38
N THR A 333 24.44 -40.52 -19.27
CA THR A 333 23.16 -41.24 -19.57
C THR A 333 23.43 -42.56 -20.34
N PRO A 334 22.47 -43.49 -20.61
CA PRO A 334 21.08 -43.31 -21.13
C PRO A 334 20.00 -44.20 -20.40
N THR A 335 18.72 -44.35 -20.79
CA THR A 335 17.99 -44.18 -22.08
C THR A 335 16.49 -43.81 -21.89
N THR A 336 15.84 -43.35 -22.96
CA THR A 336 14.46 -42.80 -23.08
C THR A 336 13.32 -43.86 -23.04
N PRO A 337 12.03 -43.46 -22.88
CA PRO A 337 11.19 -43.03 -24.03
C PRO A 337 10.37 -41.73 -23.81
N THR A 338 9.83 -41.21 -24.93
CA THR A 338 9.36 -39.82 -25.15
C THR A 338 7.88 -39.56 -24.79
N PRO A 339 7.53 -38.33 -24.37
CA PRO A 339 6.50 -37.57 -25.09
C PRO A 339 6.86 -36.11 -25.42
N THR A 340 6.05 -35.54 -26.32
CA THR A 340 5.91 -34.15 -26.86
C THR A 340 6.60 -32.98 -26.09
N PRO A 341 7.21 -32.01 -26.79
CA PRO A 341 8.06 -30.99 -26.16
C PRO A 341 7.29 -29.90 -25.39
N THR A 342 7.40 -29.94 -24.07
CA THR A 342 7.35 -28.72 -23.25
C THR A 342 8.73 -28.04 -23.33
N GLN A 343 8.77 -26.71 -23.48
CA GLN A 343 10.03 -25.97 -23.50
C GLN A 343 10.62 -25.92 -22.08
N THR A 344 11.62 -26.75 -21.80
CA THR A 344 12.35 -26.72 -20.52
C THR A 344 13.18 -25.45 -20.45
N ALA A 345 12.90 -24.62 -19.44
CA ALA A 345 13.65 -23.40 -19.13
C ALA A 345 15.14 -23.69 -18.93
N GLY A 346 16.01 -22.81 -19.46
CA GLY A 346 17.46 -22.98 -19.40
C GLY A 346 18.06 -22.63 -18.02
N PRO A 347 19.37 -22.90 -17.81
CA PRO A 347 20.05 -22.51 -16.58
C PRO A 347 19.97 -21.00 -16.32
N GLY A 348 19.27 -20.62 -15.24
CA GLY A 348 19.03 -19.22 -14.86
C GLY A 348 17.77 -18.57 -15.44
N ASP A 349 16.90 -19.32 -16.11
CA ASP A 349 15.59 -18.86 -16.55
C ASP A 349 14.55 -18.86 -15.42
N VAL A 350 13.70 -17.83 -15.37
CA VAL A 350 12.54 -17.82 -14.45
C VAL A 350 11.53 -18.88 -14.88
N GLN A 351 10.81 -19.46 -13.91
CA GLN A 351 9.91 -20.58 -14.15
C GLN A 351 8.47 -20.11 -14.30
N PRO A 352 7.68 -20.67 -15.23
CA PRO A 352 6.23 -20.45 -15.26
C PRO A 352 5.56 -21.08 -14.03
N ALA A 353 4.36 -20.61 -13.71
CA ALA A 353 3.55 -21.18 -12.64
C ALA A 353 3.19 -22.65 -12.90
N ASP A 354 3.15 -23.48 -11.85
CA ASP A 354 2.38 -24.73 -11.91
C ASP A 354 0.87 -24.35 -11.98
N PRO A 355 0.14 -24.72 -13.05
CA PRO A 355 -1.29 -24.46 -13.11
C PRO A 355 -2.10 -25.33 -12.15
N ALA A 356 -1.59 -26.46 -11.65
CA ALA A 356 -2.30 -27.28 -10.67
C ALA A 356 -2.09 -26.76 -9.23
N ASN A 357 -0.85 -26.48 -8.83
CA ASN A 357 -0.47 -26.07 -7.47
C ASN A 357 0.32 -24.75 -7.43
N PRO A 358 -0.23 -23.63 -7.92
CA PRO A 358 0.48 -22.36 -7.93
C PRO A 358 0.74 -21.80 -6.53
N ASN A 359 1.92 -21.21 -6.35
CA ASN A 359 2.22 -20.38 -5.19
C ASN A 359 1.66 -18.97 -5.41
N PHE A 360 0.46 -18.68 -4.91
CA PHE A 360 -0.09 -17.31 -4.90
C PHE A 360 0.40 -16.44 -3.71
N GLY A 361 1.43 -16.87 -2.99
CA GLY A 361 1.91 -16.20 -1.78
C GLY A 361 1.01 -16.43 -0.55
N PRO A 362 1.47 -16.05 0.65
CA PRO A 362 0.74 -16.29 1.91
C PRO A 362 -0.54 -15.47 2.06
N ASN A 363 -0.67 -14.38 1.29
CA ASN A 363 -1.76 -13.41 1.39
C ASN A 363 -2.94 -13.71 0.42
N THR A 364 -2.89 -14.86 -0.27
CA THR A 364 -3.97 -15.32 -1.15
C THR A 364 -4.65 -16.54 -0.53
N TYR A 365 -5.84 -16.31 0.04
CA TYR A 365 -6.63 -17.35 0.69
C TYR A 365 -7.52 -18.04 -0.35
N VAL A 366 -7.15 -19.27 -0.74
CA VAL A 366 -7.96 -20.11 -1.64
C VAL A 366 -8.88 -21.00 -0.81
N PHE A 367 -10.18 -20.69 -0.84
CA PHE A 367 -11.22 -21.44 -0.13
C PHE A 367 -11.96 -22.40 -1.06
N LYS A 368 -12.38 -23.55 -0.52
CA LYS A 368 -13.18 -24.58 -1.20
C LYS A 368 -14.54 -24.72 -0.51
N PRO A 369 -15.60 -25.19 -1.21
CA PRO A 369 -16.91 -25.39 -0.59
C PRO A 369 -16.92 -26.50 0.49
N THR A 370 -15.88 -27.34 0.49
CA THR A 370 -15.64 -28.42 1.45
C THR A 370 -14.88 -27.98 2.71
N ASP A 371 -14.35 -26.77 2.73
CA ASP A 371 -13.58 -26.26 3.88
C ASP A 371 -14.53 -25.77 4.98
N ASP A 372 -14.05 -25.74 6.22
CA ASP A 372 -14.87 -25.37 7.38
C ASP A 372 -15.35 -23.91 7.26
N GLN A 373 -16.68 -23.73 7.19
CA GLN A 373 -17.30 -22.43 6.92
C GLN A 373 -17.06 -21.42 8.05
N ALA A 374 -16.93 -21.88 9.31
CA ALA A 374 -16.59 -21.01 10.43
C ALA A 374 -15.11 -20.62 10.38
N ALA A 375 -14.21 -21.49 9.92
CA ALA A 375 -12.82 -21.14 9.65
C ALA A 375 -12.71 -20.09 8.54
N ILE A 376 -13.45 -20.23 7.42
CA ILE A 376 -13.52 -19.21 6.35
C ILE A 376 -13.99 -17.86 6.92
N GLN A 377 -15.12 -17.84 7.63
CA GLN A 377 -15.65 -16.62 8.25
C GLN A 377 -14.66 -15.99 9.23
N ASN A 378 -13.94 -16.81 10.02
CA ASN A 378 -12.92 -16.32 10.95
C ASN A 378 -11.71 -15.72 10.22
N THR A 379 -11.23 -16.32 9.12
CA THR A 379 -10.16 -15.74 8.30
C THR A 379 -10.58 -14.41 7.69
N VAL A 380 -11.79 -14.32 7.13
CA VAL A 380 -12.32 -13.07 6.57
C VAL A 380 -12.48 -12.00 7.65
N ASN A 381 -12.97 -12.36 8.85
CA ASN A 381 -13.06 -11.45 9.99
C ASN A 381 -11.68 -10.96 10.47
N GLN A 382 -10.66 -11.82 10.49
CA GLN A 382 -9.29 -11.46 10.90
C GLN A 382 -8.63 -10.49 9.91
N VAL A 383 -8.79 -10.74 8.60
CA VAL A 383 -8.33 -9.81 7.56
C VAL A 383 -9.10 -8.49 7.65
N PHE A 384 -10.43 -8.51 7.79
CA PHE A 384 -11.21 -7.28 7.97
C PHE A 384 -10.76 -6.48 9.19
N ALA A 385 -10.60 -7.11 10.36
CA ALA A 385 -10.18 -6.42 11.59
C ALA A 385 -8.76 -5.82 11.49
N ARG A 386 -7.89 -6.36 10.62
CA ARG A 386 -6.60 -5.73 10.28
C ARG A 386 -6.76 -4.60 9.26
N GLN A 387 -7.61 -4.81 8.24
CA GLN A 387 -7.69 -3.96 7.06
C GLN A 387 -8.74 -2.85 7.11
N GLU A 388 -9.67 -2.83 8.07
CA GLU A 388 -10.79 -1.88 8.12
C GLU A 388 -10.31 -0.41 8.17
N THR A 389 -9.35 -0.11 9.05
CA THR A 389 -8.75 1.22 9.24
C THR A 389 -7.41 1.40 8.52
N ASN A 390 -6.91 0.36 7.84
CA ASN A 390 -5.53 0.31 7.33
C ASN A 390 -5.33 1.06 6.00
N GLN A 391 -5.66 2.36 5.99
CA GLN A 391 -5.70 3.18 4.78
C GLN A 391 -4.33 3.25 4.06
N PHE A 392 -3.21 3.30 4.78
CA PHE A 392 -1.86 3.49 4.21
C PHE A 392 -0.86 2.37 4.54
N GLY A 393 -1.33 1.20 5.00
CA GLY A 393 -0.47 0.04 5.27
C GLY A 393 0.09 -0.64 4.03
N THR A 394 0.94 -1.64 4.27
CA THR A 394 1.61 -2.44 3.22
C THR A 394 0.97 -3.82 3.03
N GLU A 395 0.04 -4.19 3.90
CA GLU A 395 -0.77 -5.40 3.81
C GLU A 395 -1.73 -5.35 2.62
N ARG A 396 -1.85 -6.48 1.92
CA ARG A 396 -2.57 -6.68 0.66
C ARG A 396 -3.16 -8.08 0.69
N ASP A 397 -4.45 -8.25 0.41
CA ASP A 397 -5.15 -9.51 0.63
C ASP A 397 -6.05 -9.91 -0.54
N GLN A 398 -6.05 -11.19 -0.89
CA GLN A 398 -6.96 -11.76 -1.88
C GLN A 398 -7.68 -12.98 -1.30
N PHE A 399 -9.01 -12.95 -1.30
CA PHE A 399 -9.84 -14.15 -1.16
C PHE A 399 -10.18 -14.71 -2.55
N LEU A 400 -9.97 -16.02 -2.75
CA LEU A 400 -10.36 -16.75 -3.95
C LEU A 400 -11.28 -17.91 -3.58
N PHE A 401 -12.53 -17.85 -4.00
CA PHE A 401 -13.54 -18.88 -3.73
C PHE A 401 -13.66 -19.84 -4.92
N LEU A 402 -13.32 -21.12 -4.76
CA LEU A 402 -13.51 -22.12 -5.81
C LEU A 402 -15.01 -22.38 -6.10
N PRO A 403 -15.38 -22.86 -7.30
CA PRO A 403 -16.77 -23.15 -7.66
C PRO A 403 -17.54 -23.98 -6.63
N GLY A 404 -18.76 -23.53 -6.29
CA GLY A 404 -19.66 -24.10 -5.28
C GLY A 404 -20.26 -23.04 -4.34
N THR A 405 -20.77 -23.47 -3.20
CA THR A 405 -21.58 -22.64 -2.28
C THR A 405 -20.89 -22.42 -0.94
N TYR A 406 -20.98 -21.19 -0.42
CA TYR A 406 -20.40 -20.74 0.84
C TYR A 406 -21.45 -20.00 1.68
N ASN A 407 -21.38 -20.12 3.01
CA ASN A 407 -22.21 -19.34 3.92
C ASN A 407 -21.31 -18.36 4.68
N LEU A 408 -21.36 -17.08 4.31
CA LEU A 408 -20.33 -16.08 4.64
C LEU A 408 -20.89 -14.66 4.59
N GLN A 409 -20.64 -13.89 5.65
CA GLN A 409 -20.77 -12.43 5.67
C GLN A 409 -19.37 -11.83 5.54
N ALA A 410 -18.99 -11.39 4.34
CA ALA A 410 -17.65 -10.92 4.04
C ALA A 410 -17.54 -9.39 4.13
N ASN A 411 -17.11 -8.86 5.28
CA ASN A 411 -16.76 -7.45 5.39
C ASN A 411 -15.40 -7.19 4.70
N ILE A 412 -15.30 -6.18 3.83
CA ILE A 412 -14.13 -5.92 2.97
C ILE A 412 -13.44 -4.61 3.36
N GLY A 413 -12.22 -4.73 3.91
CA GLY A 413 -11.37 -3.61 4.34
C GLY A 413 -10.56 -2.99 3.19
N PHE A 414 -9.58 -2.15 3.54
CA PHE A 414 -8.59 -1.64 2.59
C PHE A 414 -7.74 -2.77 1.99
N TYR A 415 -7.30 -2.57 0.76
CA TYR A 415 -6.45 -3.48 -0.03
C TYR A 415 -6.89 -4.94 -0.06
N THR A 416 -8.21 -5.17 0.07
CA THR A 416 -8.80 -6.51 0.11
C THR A 416 -9.58 -6.75 -1.17
N SER A 417 -9.22 -7.81 -1.91
CA SER A 417 -9.95 -8.29 -3.07
C SER A 417 -10.72 -9.57 -2.73
N ILE A 418 -12.01 -9.61 -3.02
CA ILE A 418 -12.83 -10.82 -2.96
C ILE A 418 -13.23 -11.26 -4.36
N SER A 419 -12.90 -12.50 -4.72
CA SER A 419 -13.19 -13.00 -6.07
C SER A 419 -13.64 -14.46 -6.09
N GLY A 420 -14.62 -14.76 -6.95
CA GLY A 420 -14.97 -16.13 -7.30
C GLY A 420 -14.09 -16.64 -8.43
N ALA A 421 -13.54 -17.85 -8.27
CA ALA A 421 -12.72 -18.54 -9.27
C ALA A 421 -13.56 -19.38 -10.26
N GLY A 422 -14.83 -19.00 -10.47
CA GLY A 422 -15.71 -19.57 -11.49
C GLY A 422 -15.35 -19.14 -12.90
N GLN A 423 -15.82 -19.86 -13.92
CA GLN A 423 -15.84 -19.30 -15.28
C GLN A 423 -16.92 -18.20 -15.39
N ASN A 424 -18.00 -18.34 -14.62
CA ASN A 424 -19.10 -17.39 -14.49
C ASN A 424 -19.41 -17.07 -13.02
N PRO A 425 -20.13 -15.96 -12.72
CA PRO A 425 -20.45 -15.57 -11.35
C PRO A 425 -21.30 -16.61 -10.60
N ASP A 426 -22.30 -17.18 -11.26
CA ASP A 426 -23.17 -18.22 -10.69
C ASP A 426 -22.47 -19.55 -10.40
N ASP A 427 -21.22 -19.75 -10.83
CA ASP A 427 -20.44 -20.92 -10.44
C ASP A 427 -20.00 -20.84 -8.96
N VAL A 428 -20.02 -19.64 -8.35
CA VAL A 428 -19.60 -19.38 -6.95
C VAL A 428 -20.72 -18.63 -6.23
N GLN A 429 -21.40 -19.29 -5.29
CA GLN A 429 -22.52 -18.72 -4.54
C GLN A 429 -22.12 -18.40 -3.09
N ILE A 430 -22.18 -17.13 -2.71
CA ILE A 430 -22.09 -16.65 -1.32
C ILE A 430 -23.51 -16.45 -0.78
N ASN A 431 -23.83 -17.05 0.36
CA ASN A 431 -25.07 -16.79 1.11
C ASN A 431 -24.70 -16.00 2.37
N GLY A 432 -25.18 -14.76 2.52
CA GLY A 432 -24.79 -13.88 3.62
C GLY A 432 -24.70 -12.42 3.18
N GLY A 433 -23.55 -12.01 2.64
CA GLY A 433 -23.32 -10.68 2.06
C GLY A 433 -21.85 -10.40 1.77
N VAL A 434 -21.57 -9.40 0.93
CA VAL A 434 -20.22 -8.88 0.65
C VAL A 434 -20.22 -7.37 0.87
N TRP A 435 -19.72 -6.97 2.04
CA TRP A 435 -20.09 -5.74 2.69
C TRP A 435 -18.94 -4.75 2.79
N VAL A 436 -19.19 -3.51 2.37
CA VAL A 436 -18.40 -2.34 2.75
C VAL A 436 -19.34 -1.35 3.42
N ASP A 437 -18.97 -0.87 4.59
CA ASP A 437 -19.63 0.21 5.31
C ASP A 437 -18.58 1.21 5.81
N ALA A 438 -19.00 2.30 6.45
CA ALA A 438 -18.13 3.40 6.84
C ALA A 438 -18.00 3.59 8.36
N GLN A 439 -18.26 2.53 9.16
CA GLN A 439 -18.31 2.63 10.62
C GLN A 439 -16.99 3.14 11.23
N TRP A 440 -15.85 2.67 10.71
CA TRP A 440 -14.50 3.12 11.08
C TRP A 440 -14.27 4.63 10.97
N PHE A 441 -15.01 5.31 10.09
CA PHE A 441 -14.92 6.77 9.87
C PHE A 441 -16.27 7.46 10.13
N ASN A 442 -16.97 7.02 11.18
CA ASN A 442 -18.22 7.63 11.70
C ASN A 442 -19.36 7.71 10.67
N GLY A 443 -19.39 6.78 9.70
CA GLY A 443 -20.38 6.74 8.63
C GLY A 443 -19.98 7.48 7.35
N ASN A 444 -18.85 8.21 7.34
CA ASN A 444 -18.34 8.86 6.14
C ASN A 444 -17.57 7.87 5.24
N ALA A 445 -18.11 7.60 4.05
CA ALA A 445 -17.52 6.65 3.10
C ALA A 445 -16.51 7.28 2.13
N THR A 446 -16.23 8.60 2.18
CA THR A 446 -15.32 9.28 1.22
C THR A 446 -13.85 8.82 1.27
N GLN A 447 -13.51 7.89 2.17
CA GLN A 447 -12.18 7.26 2.22
C GLN A 447 -12.23 5.72 2.03
N ASN A 448 -13.37 5.13 1.65
CA ASN A 448 -13.49 3.69 1.41
C ASN A 448 -12.89 3.26 0.05
N PHE A 449 -11.57 3.43 -0.08
CA PHE A 449 -10.77 3.19 -1.28
C PHE A 449 -10.24 1.74 -1.40
N TRP A 450 -9.60 1.46 -2.54
CA TRP A 450 -8.66 0.35 -2.78
C TRP A 450 -9.15 -1.03 -2.34
N ARG A 451 -10.27 -1.52 -2.89
CA ARG A 451 -10.82 -2.86 -2.60
C ARG A 451 -11.67 -3.36 -3.76
N SER A 452 -11.83 -4.67 -3.97
CA SER A 452 -12.58 -5.14 -5.16
C SER A 452 -13.46 -6.36 -4.91
N ALA A 453 -14.56 -6.42 -5.67
CA ALA A 453 -15.46 -7.58 -5.74
C ALA A 453 -15.54 -8.08 -7.18
N GLU A 454 -15.24 -9.37 -7.42
CA GLU A 454 -15.21 -9.92 -8.78
C GLU A 454 -15.76 -11.35 -8.95
N ASN A 455 -16.64 -11.56 -9.94
CA ASN A 455 -16.94 -12.89 -10.52
C ASN A 455 -17.53 -13.93 -9.53
N PHE A 456 -18.55 -13.51 -8.75
CA PHE A 456 -19.34 -14.40 -7.87
C PHE A 456 -20.82 -13.99 -7.82
N ALA A 457 -21.68 -14.90 -7.39
CA ALA A 457 -23.06 -14.63 -7.02
C ALA A 457 -23.20 -14.46 -5.50
N VAL A 458 -24.01 -13.50 -5.06
CA VAL A 458 -24.32 -13.26 -3.65
C VAL A 458 -25.83 -13.25 -3.43
N THR A 459 -26.29 -13.98 -2.42
CA THR A 459 -27.67 -13.95 -1.94
C THR A 459 -27.66 -13.29 -0.57
N PRO A 460 -28.04 -12.01 -0.46
CA PRO A 460 -27.94 -11.28 0.80
C PRO A 460 -28.94 -11.81 1.83
N SER A 461 -28.47 -12.10 3.04
CA SER A 461 -29.26 -12.67 4.14
C SER A 461 -30.38 -11.74 4.63
N THR A 462 -30.24 -10.45 4.38
CA THR A 462 -31.20 -9.36 4.66
C THR A 462 -32.09 -9.01 3.46
N GLY A 463 -31.82 -9.59 2.28
CA GLY A 463 -32.36 -9.15 0.99
C GLY A 463 -31.59 -8.00 0.31
N GLN A 464 -30.66 -7.34 1.00
CA GLN A 464 -29.85 -6.23 0.48
C GLN A 464 -28.35 -6.40 0.81
N ASP A 465 -27.49 -6.32 -0.20
CA ASP A 465 -26.04 -6.21 -0.02
C ASP A 465 -25.59 -4.75 0.08
N ARG A 466 -24.34 -4.48 0.52
CA ARG A 466 -23.82 -3.10 0.61
C ARG A 466 -22.39 -2.94 0.13
N TRP A 467 -22.19 -2.07 -0.86
CA TRP A 467 -20.89 -1.66 -1.38
C TRP A 467 -20.70 -0.14 -1.18
N ALA A 468 -20.61 0.30 0.09
CA ALA A 468 -20.51 1.72 0.45
C ALA A 468 -19.08 2.26 0.27
N VAL A 469 -18.68 2.48 -0.99
CA VAL A 469 -17.29 2.77 -1.37
C VAL A 469 -17.09 4.19 -1.92
N ALA A 470 -15.81 4.55 -2.06
CA ALA A 470 -15.36 5.71 -2.81
C ALA A 470 -14.62 5.28 -4.10
N GLN A 471 -13.64 6.06 -4.57
CA GLN A 471 -12.83 5.78 -5.75
C GLN A 471 -12.00 4.47 -5.61
N ALA A 472 -11.56 3.91 -6.75
CA ALA A 472 -10.76 2.68 -6.85
C ALA A 472 -11.34 1.45 -6.13
N ALA A 473 -12.68 1.32 -6.17
CA ALA A 473 -13.40 0.23 -5.52
C ALA A 473 -14.32 -0.57 -6.47
N PRO A 474 -13.76 -1.28 -7.46
CA PRO A 474 -14.54 -1.88 -8.55
C PRO A 474 -15.41 -3.06 -8.11
N PHE A 475 -16.62 -3.09 -8.66
CA PHE A 475 -17.60 -4.17 -8.53
C PHE A 475 -17.87 -4.76 -9.92
N ARG A 476 -17.23 -5.89 -10.25
CA ARG A 476 -17.23 -6.48 -11.61
C ARG A 476 -17.79 -7.90 -11.60
N ARG A 477 -18.58 -8.30 -12.60
CA ARG A 477 -19.05 -9.70 -12.72
C ARG A 477 -19.74 -10.21 -11.45
N VAL A 478 -20.48 -9.38 -10.72
CA VAL A 478 -21.20 -9.84 -9.51
C VAL A 478 -22.68 -10.06 -9.84
N HIS A 479 -23.26 -11.15 -9.33
CA HIS A 479 -24.69 -11.44 -9.41
C HIS A 479 -25.33 -11.26 -8.03
N VAL A 480 -25.88 -10.07 -7.75
CA VAL A 480 -26.61 -9.77 -6.52
C VAL A 480 -28.05 -10.24 -6.65
N LYS A 481 -28.40 -11.30 -5.93
CA LYS A 481 -29.73 -11.91 -5.89
C LYS A 481 -30.59 -11.23 -4.81
N GLY A 482 -30.76 -9.92 -4.98
CA GLY A 482 -31.36 -8.99 -4.02
C GLY A 482 -31.10 -7.53 -4.42
N ASP A 483 -31.29 -6.61 -3.47
CA ASP A 483 -30.94 -5.20 -3.61
C ASP A 483 -29.44 -4.94 -3.37
N LEU A 484 -28.94 -3.78 -3.81
CA LEU A 484 -27.56 -3.32 -3.57
C LEU A 484 -27.54 -1.85 -3.11
N ALA A 485 -27.16 -1.62 -1.85
CA ALA A 485 -26.91 -0.28 -1.33
C ALA A 485 -25.48 0.18 -1.65
N LEU A 486 -25.32 1.40 -2.17
CA LEU A 486 -24.03 2.03 -2.46
C LEU A 486 -23.66 3.11 -1.45
N HIS A 487 -24.57 3.45 -0.53
CA HIS A 487 -24.35 4.39 0.57
C HIS A 487 -24.03 3.66 1.88
N SER A 488 -23.40 4.35 2.84
CA SER A 488 -23.16 3.81 4.18
C SER A 488 -24.46 3.63 4.98
N SER A 489 -24.40 2.77 6.00
CA SER A 489 -25.48 2.60 7.00
C SER A 489 -25.98 3.92 7.59
N ALA A 490 -25.09 4.90 7.75
CA ALA A 490 -25.35 6.20 8.33
C ALA A 490 -25.90 7.25 7.34
N TYR A 491 -25.96 6.93 6.04
CA TYR A 491 -26.19 7.93 4.97
C TYR A 491 -25.20 9.11 5.05
N GLY A 492 -23.93 8.82 5.33
CA GLY A 492 -22.85 9.80 5.28
C GLY A 492 -22.44 10.14 3.85
N TRP A 493 -21.47 11.05 3.70
CA TRP A 493 -20.90 11.37 2.38
C TRP A 493 -20.24 10.14 1.76
N ALA A 494 -20.29 10.04 0.43
CA ALA A 494 -19.66 8.96 -0.34
C ALA A 494 -19.33 9.45 -1.76
N SER A 495 -18.17 9.04 -2.29
CA SER A 495 -17.63 9.52 -3.58
C SER A 495 -17.20 8.35 -4.48
N GLY A 496 -18.11 7.40 -4.67
CA GLY A 496 -17.95 6.29 -5.60
C GLY A 496 -18.05 6.74 -7.06
N GLY A 497 -18.07 5.82 -8.01
CA GLY A 497 -17.90 4.38 -7.88
C GLY A 497 -18.13 3.70 -9.22
N TYR A 498 -17.81 2.41 -9.29
CA TYR A 498 -17.73 1.70 -10.56
C TYR A 498 -18.36 0.31 -10.50
N ILE A 499 -19.38 0.08 -11.34
CA ILE A 499 -19.98 -1.23 -11.60
C ILE A 499 -19.82 -1.59 -13.09
N ALA A 500 -19.35 -2.81 -13.38
CA ALA A 500 -19.36 -3.34 -14.74
C ALA A 500 -19.75 -4.82 -14.81
N ASP A 501 -20.32 -5.25 -15.93
CA ASP A 501 -20.62 -6.65 -16.24
C ASP A 501 -21.38 -7.38 -15.11
N SER A 502 -22.23 -6.66 -14.37
CA SER A 502 -22.86 -7.16 -13.14
C SER A 502 -24.38 -7.18 -13.26
N LYS A 503 -25.03 -8.01 -12.45
CA LYS A 503 -26.48 -8.19 -12.41
C LYS A 503 -27.00 -8.00 -11.00
N VAL A 504 -27.91 -7.06 -10.80
CA VAL A 504 -28.62 -6.84 -9.54
C VAL A 504 -30.09 -7.12 -9.80
N ASP A 505 -30.63 -8.17 -9.17
CA ASP A 505 -32.03 -8.59 -9.38
C ASP A 505 -33.04 -7.57 -8.81
N GLY A 506 -32.70 -6.94 -7.69
CA GLY A 506 -33.48 -5.90 -7.04
C GLY A 506 -33.12 -4.49 -7.51
N SER A 507 -33.26 -3.53 -6.59
CA SER A 507 -32.85 -2.15 -6.78
C SER A 507 -31.40 -1.94 -6.40
N VAL A 508 -30.68 -1.16 -7.22
CA VAL A 508 -29.49 -0.45 -6.75
C VAL A 508 -29.93 0.85 -6.07
N ALA A 509 -29.29 1.24 -4.97
CA ALA A 509 -29.63 2.40 -4.16
C ALA A 509 -28.40 3.27 -3.88
N ALA A 510 -28.28 4.40 -4.58
CA ALA A 510 -27.12 5.30 -4.52
C ALA A 510 -27.22 6.34 -3.39
N TRP A 511 -28.42 6.90 -3.18
CA TRP A 511 -28.74 7.93 -2.16
C TRP A 511 -27.70 9.05 -1.99
N THR A 512 -26.77 8.93 -1.04
CA THR A 512 -25.78 9.96 -0.71
C THR A 512 -24.46 9.88 -1.50
N GLN A 513 -24.36 8.92 -2.42
CA GLN A 513 -23.29 8.89 -3.42
C GLN A 513 -23.32 10.14 -4.31
N GLN A 514 -22.21 10.87 -4.35
CA GLN A 514 -22.07 12.09 -5.16
C GLN A 514 -22.22 11.80 -6.67
N GLN A 515 -21.58 10.74 -7.14
CA GLN A 515 -21.60 10.28 -8.52
C GLN A 515 -21.47 8.75 -8.60
N TRP A 516 -21.74 8.18 -9.78
CA TRP A 516 -21.46 6.77 -10.05
C TRP A 516 -21.37 6.47 -11.54
N TYR A 517 -20.59 5.46 -11.92
CA TYR A 517 -20.58 4.88 -13.27
C TYR A 517 -20.98 3.40 -13.26
N THR A 518 -21.98 3.06 -14.07
CA THR A 518 -22.39 1.67 -14.33
C THR A 518 -22.29 1.39 -15.83
N ARG A 519 -21.65 0.29 -16.23
CA ARG A 519 -21.65 -0.15 -17.64
C ARG A 519 -21.95 -1.62 -17.87
N ASP A 520 -22.47 -1.95 -19.06
CA ASP A 520 -22.72 -3.32 -19.55
C ASP A 520 -23.31 -4.27 -18.49
N SER A 521 -24.30 -3.78 -17.76
CA SER A 521 -24.85 -4.43 -16.57
C SER A 521 -26.37 -4.57 -16.68
N ALA A 522 -26.99 -5.30 -15.76
CA ALA A 522 -28.44 -5.37 -15.62
C ALA A 522 -28.84 -5.02 -14.18
N VAL A 523 -29.83 -4.15 -14.00
CA VAL A 523 -30.40 -3.80 -12.69
C VAL A 523 -31.92 -3.92 -12.75
N GLY A 524 -32.56 -4.40 -11.67
CA GLY A 524 -34.02 -4.42 -11.59
C GLY A 524 -34.61 -3.00 -11.52
N SER A 525 -33.95 -2.11 -10.77
CA SER A 525 -34.19 -0.65 -10.82
C SER A 525 -33.00 0.13 -10.22
N TRP A 526 -33.04 1.47 -10.31
CA TRP A 526 -32.07 2.37 -9.69
C TRP A 526 -32.77 3.44 -8.86
N GLN A 527 -32.25 3.73 -7.67
CA GLN A 527 -32.77 4.74 -6.74
C GLN A 527 -31.68 5.71 -6.28
N GLY A 528 -32.02 6.99 -6.21
CA GLY A 528 -31.12 8.07 -5.78
C GLY A 528 -30.19 8.58 -6.90
N SER A 529 -29.94 9.89 -6.87
CA SER A 529 -28.98 10.61 -7.71
C SER A 529 -28.58 11.88 -6.98
N LEU A 530 -27.31 12.28 -7.08
CA LEU A 530 -26.83 13.55 -6.53
C LEU A 530 -26.29 14.47 -7.63
N TRP A 531 -25.04 14.30 -8.08
CA TRP A 531 -24.40 15.23 -9.02
C TRP A 531 -24.11 14.66 -10.42
N ASN A 532 -23.83 13.35 -10.54
CA ASN A 532 -23.49 12.71 -11.83
C ASN A 532 -23.68 11.17 -11.81
N MET A 533 -24.89 10.68 -12.12
CA MET A 533 -25.15 9.23 -12.25
C MET A 533 -25.13 8.83 -13.73
N VAL A 534 -24.13 8.01 -14.12
CA VAL A 534 -23.85 7.72 -15.53
C VAL A 534 -23.98 6.23 -15.85
N PHE A 535 -24.68 5.93 -16.94
CA PHE A 535 -25.00 4.58 -17.39
C PHE A 535 -24.60 4.41 -18.85
N SER A 536 -23.96 3.30 -19.22
CA SER A 536 -23.83 2.93 -20.63
C SER A 536 -23.98 1.43 -20.87
N GLY A 537 -24.83 1.05 -21.84
CA GLY A 537 -25.15 -0.37 -22.06
C GLY A 537 -25.83 -1.05 -20.87
N VAL A 538 -26.50 -0.30 -19.97
CA VAL A 538 -27.11 -0.86 -18.77
C VAL A 538 -28.59 -1.15 -19.00
N GLN A 539 -28.99 -2.40 -18.81
CA GLN A 539 -30.39 -2.84 -18.85
C GLN A 539 -31.08 -2.49 -17.53
N GLY A 540 -32.26 -1.88 -17.60
CA GLY A 540 -32.98 -1.37 -16.42
C GLY A 540 -32.48 -0.03 -15.86
N ALA A 541 -31.49 0.61 -16.51
CA ALA A 541 -31.07 1.96 -16.15
C ALA A 541 -32.20 3.00 -16.39
N PRO A 542 -32.26 4.06 -15.57
CA PRO A 542 -33.17 5.18 -15.78
C PRO A 542 -32.85 5.92 -17.09
N ALA A 543 -33.84 6.58 -17.68
CA ALA A 543 -33.62 7.43 -18.86
C ALA A 543 -32.83 8.69 -18.49
N THR A 544 -32.08 9.24 -19.45
CA THR A 544 -31.35 10.51 -19.29
C THR A 544 -32.30 11.65 -18.88
N SER A 545 -31.99 12.32 -17.77
CA SER A 545 -32.76 13.45 -17.23
C SER A 545 -31.90 14.65 -16.82
N PHE A 546 -30.58 14.59 -17.04
CA PHE A 546 -29.65 15.67 -16.69
C PHE A 546 -30.13 17.04 -17.24
N PRO A 547 -30.19 18.11 -16.41
CA PRO A 547 -29.52 18.24 -15.11
C PRO A 547 -30.28 17.70 -13.89
N GLU A 548 -31.58 17.43 -13.96
CA GLU A 548 -32.40 17.14 -12.77
C GLU A 548 -33.51 16.09 -13.05
N PRO A 549 -33.39 14.87 -12.48
CA PRO A 549 -32.23 14.32 -11.77
C PRO A 549 -30.97 14.25 -12.66
N ALA A 550 -29.80 14.32 -12.05
CA ALA A 550 -28.49 14.34 -12.72
C ALA A 550 -28.06 12.97 -13.31
N ILE A 551 -28.89 12.43 -14.22
CA ILE A 551 -28.77 11.09 -14.83
C ILE A 551 -28.40 11.21 -16.30
N THR A 552 -27.36 10.48 -16.71
CA THR A 552 -26.84 10.41 -18.09
C THR A 552 -26.78 8.96 -18.57
N THR A 553 -27.64 8.57 -19.52
CA THR A 553 -27.79 7.18 -19.96
C THR A 553 -27.55 7.02 -21.46
N LEU A 554 -26.59 6.15 -21.81
CA LEU A 554 -26.30 5.74 -23.19
C LEU A 554 -26.78 4.30 -23.41
N ALA A 555 -27.46 4.04 -24.53
CA ALA A 555 -27.99 2.72 -24.85
C ALA A 555 -26.91 1.63 -25.01
N THR A 556 -25.67 2.00 -25.34
CA THR A 556 -24.52 1.10 -25.43
C THR A 556 -23.22 1.75 -24.95
N THR A 557 -22.25 0.95 -24.51
CA THR A 557 -20.96 1.44 -23.99
C THR A 557 -20.02 1.91 -25.10
N GLY A 558 -20.01 1.25 -26.27
CA GLY A 558 -19.05 1.49 -27.35
C GLY A 558 -18.13 0.30 -27.57
N GLN A 559 -16.83 0.53 -27.82
CA GLN A 559 -15.83 -0.54 -27.98
C GLN A 559 -15.15 -0.83 -26.64
N VAL A 560 -15.35 -2.03 -26.10
CA VAL A 560 -14.95 -2.39 -24.73
C VAL A 560 -14.60 -3.88 -24.62
N ARG A 561 -13.84 -4.25 -23.59
CA ARG A 561 -13.44 -5.62 -23.26
C ARG A 561 -13.50 -5.79 -21.75
N GLU A 562 -14.03 -6.90 -21.26
CA GLU A 562 -14.05 -7.15 -19.82
C GLU A 562 -12.66 -7.52 -19.29
N LYS A 563 -12.41 -7.16 -18.02
CA LYS A 563 -11.12 -7.36 -17.37
C LYS A 563 -10.75 -8.86 -17.37
N PRO A 564 -9.47 -9.23 -17.61
CA PRO A 564 -9.02 -10.59 -17.36
C PRO A 564 -9.20 -10.97 -15.88
N TYR A 565 -9.61 -12.21 -15.63
CA TYR A 565 -9.82 -12.74 -14.27
C TYR A 565 -9.28 -14.16 -14.14
N LEU A 566 -8.83 -14.49 -12.93
CA LEU A 566 -8.30 -15.81 -12.57
C LEU A 566 -9.46 -16.77 -12.26
N TYR A 567 -9.43 -17.97 -12.82
CA TYR A 567 -10.44 -19.00 -12.56
C TYR A 567 -9.85 -20.41 -12.48
N TRP A 568 -10.61 -21.32 -11.87
CA TRP A 568 -10.25 -22.72 -11.62
C TRP A 568 -11.18 -23.67 -12.35
N LYS A 569 -10.61 -24.63 -13.08
CA LYS A 569 -11.35 -25.63 -13.85
C LYS A 569 -10.54 -26.90 -14.04
N ASP A 570 -11.20 -28.05 -13.96
CA ASP A 570 -10.64 -29.38 -14.26
C ASP A 570 -9.30 -29.67 -13.54
N GLY A 571 -9.17 -29.20 -12.29
CA GLY A 571 -7.98 -29.36 -11.46
C GLY A 571 -6.84 -28.38 -11.74
N LYS A 572 -7.09 -27.28 -12.48
CA LYS A 572 -6.09 -26.30 -12.90
C LYS A 572 -6.60 -24.86 -12.87
N TRP A 573 -5.68 -23.93 -12.63
CA TRP A 573 -5.86 -22.50 -12.77
C TRP A 573 -5.62 -22.03 -14.20
N SER A 574 -6.33 -20.98 -14.59
CA SER A 574 -6.15 -20.25 -15.84
C SER A 574 -6.62 -18.81 -15.67
N VAL A 575 -6.11 -17.89 -16.48
CA VAL A 575 -6.70 -16.56 -16.62
C VAL A 575 -7.65 -16.60 -17.81
N PHE A 576 -8.92 -16.28 -17.58
CA PHE A 576 -9.87 -16.05 -18.66
C PHE A 576 -9.64 -14.64 -19.21
N VAL A 577 -9.56 -14.54 -20.53
CA VAL A 577 -9.33 -13.29 -21.28
C VAL A 577 -10.55 -13.04 -22.17
N PRO A 578 -11.48 -12.17 -21.75
CA PRO A 578 -12.65 -11.80 -22.53
C PRO A 578 -12.27 -11.18 -23.89
N ASN A 579 -13.13 -11.38 -24.89
CA ASN A 579 -12.96 -10.80 -26.22
C ASN A 579 -13.24 -9.30 -26.22
N LEU A 580 -12.67 -8.62 -27.22
CA LEU A 580 -13.12 -7.28 -27.61
C LEU A 580 -14.57 -7.35 -28.12
N ARG A 581 -15.39 -6.38 -27.70
CA ARG A 581 -16.79 -6.24 -28.10
C ARG A 581 -17.04 -4.81 -28.59
N SER A 582 -18.15 -4.58 -29.30
CA SER A 582 -18.56 -3.24 -29.73
C SER A 582 -20.08 -3.11 -29.72
N GLY A 583 -20.60 -1.93 -29.34
CA GLY A 583 -22.04 -1.68 -29.22
C GLY A 583 -22.69 -2.48 -28.10
N THR A 584 -21.97 -2.69 -26.99
CA THR A 584 -22.36 -3.60 -25.90
C THR A 584 -23.53 -3.08 -25.06
N THR A 585 -24.33 -4.02 -24.57
CA THR A 585 -25.38 -3.80 -23.58
C THR A 585 -25.63 -5.09 -22.78
N GLY A 586 -25.87 -4.97 -21.49
CA GLY A 586 -26.01 -6.10 -20.56
C GLY A 586 -24.72 -6.89 -20.31
N VAL A 587 -24.84 -7.82 -19.36
CA VAL A 587 -23.76 -8.71 -18.92
C VAL A 587 -23.28 -9.67 -20.01
N THR A 588 -22.05 -10.15 -19.91
CA THR A 588 -21.48 -11.12 -20.89
C THR A 588 -21.75 -12.57 -20.55
N TRP A 589 -22.05 -12.86 -19.28
CA TRP A 589 -22.16 -14.20 -18.73
C TRP A 589 -23.62 -14.71 -18.74
N PRO A 590 -23.88 -16.03 -18.72
CA PRO A 590 -22.93 -17.15 -18.56
C PRO A 590 -22.12 -17.52 -19.81
N ASN A 591 -22.37 -16.89 -20.96
CA ASN A 591 -21.77 -17.25 -22.26
C ASN A 591 -20.69 -16.25 -22.69
N THR A 592 -19.75 -15.92 -21.80
CA THR A 592 -18.74 -14.88 -22.04
C THR A 592 -17.80 -15.29 -23.20
N PRO A 593 -17.75 -14.53 -24.32
CA PRO A 593 -16.80 -14.81 -25.39
C PRO A 593 -15.39 -14.41 -24.95
N GLY A 594 -14.40 -15.29 -25.14
CA GLY A 594 -13.02 -15.09 -24.72
C GLY A 594 -12.16 -16.34 -24.91
N SER A 595 -10.94 -16.31 -24.39
CA SER A 595 -10.01 -17.43 -24.40
C SER A 595 -9.36 -17.64 -23.03
N SER A 596 -9.00 -18.89 -22.71
CA SER A 596 -8.37 -19.24 -21.44
C SER A 596 -6.87 -19.43 -21.62
N LEU A 597 -6.07 -18.65 -20.89
CA LEU A 597 -4.63 -18.80 -20.81
C LEU A 597 -4.26 -19.64 -19.58
N SER A 598 -3.68 -20.82 -19.80
CA SER A 598 -3.17 -21.68 -18.71
C SER A 598 -2.18 -20.92 -17.85
N LEU A 599 -2.21 -21.11 -16.52
CA LEU A 599 -1.27 -20.44 -15.61
C LEU A 599 0.20 -20.80 -15.91
N SER A 600 0.46 -21.94 -16.59
CA SER A 600 1.77 -22.30 -17.15
C SER A 600 2.29 -21.36 -18.25
N THR A 601 1.53 -20.30 -18.60
CA THR A 601 1.96 -19.20 -19.47
C THR A 601 2.20 -17.90 -18.71
N PHE A 602 2.16 -17.94 -17.37
CA PHE A 602 2.37 -16.81 -16.48
C PHE A 602 3.58 -17.05 -15.57
N TYR A 603 4.30 -15.98 -15.28
CA TYR A 603 5.11 -15.84 -14.08
C TYR A 603 4.20 -15.33 -12.95
N LEU A 604 4.29 -15.92 -11.75
CA LEU A 604 3.71 -15.35 -10.55
C LEU A 604 4.82 -14.57 -9.86
N ALA A 605 4.73 -13.25 -9.88
CA ALA A 605 5.63 -12.39 -9.13
C ALA A 605 5.25 -12.40 -7.64
N HIS A 606 6.26 -12.30 -6.77
CA HIS A 606 6.10 -12.19 -5.32
C HIS A 606 6.85 -10.97 -4.78
N PRO A 607 6.40 -10.35 -3.67
CA PRO A 607 7.13 -9.26 -3.03
C PRO A 607 8.58 -9.67 -2.70
N GLY A 608 9.55 -8.90 -3.21
CA GLY A 608 10.97 -9.24 -3.20
C GLY A 608 11.55 -9.64 -4.56
N ASP A 609 10.72 -9.87 -5.58
CA ASP A 609 11.17 -9.94 -6.96
C ASP A 609 11.66 -8.58 -7.47
N SER A 610 12.81 -8.59 -8.14
CA SER A 610 13.36 -7.40 -8.80
C SER A 610 12.69 -7.09 -10.13
N GLY A 611 12.75 -5.83 -10.58
CA GLY A 611 12.28 -5.44 -11.91
C GLY A 611 12.98 -6.22 -13.02
N ALA A 612 14.25 -6.58 -12.84
CA ALA A 612 15.01 -7.44 -13.76
C ALA A 612 14.43 -8.86 -13.88
N THR A 613 13.96 -9.46 -12.78
CA THR A 613 13.30 -10.78 -12.77
C THR A 613 11.99 -10.74 -13.57
N ILE A 614 11.16 -9.71 -13.32
CA ILE A 614 9.85 -9.53 -13.97
C ILE A 614 10.03 -9.21 -15.48
N ASN A 615 10.97 -8.33 -15.81
CA ASN A 615 11.34 -8.04 -17.20
C ASN A 615 11.88 -9.28 -17.93
N LYS A 616 12.63 -10.16 -17.24
CA LYS A 616 13.06 -11.44 -17.81
C LYS A 616 11.88 -12.37 -18.12
N ALA A 617 10.87 -12.47 -17.24
CA ALA A 617 9.65 -13.24 -17.51
C ALA A 617 8.93 -12.75 -18.79
N LEU A 618 8.75 -11.43 -18.90
CA LEU A 618 8.13 -10.81 -20.07
C LEU A 618 8.91 -11.09 -21.36
N ALA A 619 10.23 -10.96 -21.32
CA ALA A 619 11.13 -11.23 -22.45
C ALA A 619 11.15 -12.71 -22.89
N GLN A 620 10.95 -13.66 -21.97
CA GLN A 620 10.83 -15.09 -22.28
C GLN A 620 9.51 -15.49 -22.95
N GLY A 621 8.52 -14.60 -23.01
CA GLY A 621 7.19 -14.92 -23.53
C GLY A 621 6.13 -15.23 -22.47
N LEU A 622 6.44 -15.10 -21.18
CA LEU A 622 5.45 -15.26 -20.11
C LEU A 622 4.59 -13.99 -19.94
N ASN A 623 3.35 -14.20 -19.54
CA ASN A 623 2.50 -13.19 -18.92
C ASN A 623 2.90 -13.00 -17.45
N VAL A 624 2.37 -12.00 -16.74
CA VAL A 624 2.69 -11.76 -15.32
C VAL A 624 1.42 -11.64 -14.49
N ILE A 625 1.39 -12.32 -13.34
CA ILE A 625 0.48 -12.03 -12.24
C ILE A 625 1.30 -11.52 -11.06
N PHE A 626 0.95 -10.34 -10.53
CA PHE A 626 1.48 -9.85 -9.26
C PHE A 626 0.59 -10.39 -8.13
N THR A 627 1.18 -11.18 -7.23
CA THR A 627 0.48 -11.67 -6.02
C THR A 627 0.35 -10.56 -4.96
N PRO A 628 -0.57 -10.66 -3.98
CA PRO A 628 -0.88 -9.55 -3.09
C PRO A 628 0.30 -9.10 -2.22
N GLY A 629 0.80 -7.90 -2.46
CA GLY A 629 1.86 -7.25 -1.69
C GLY A 629 2.38 -5.97 -2.36
N VAL A 630 3.45 -5.40 -1.78
CA VAL A 630 4.12 -4.19 -2.29
C VAL A 630 5.47 -4.56 -2.92
N TYR A 631 5.73 -4.04 -4.10
CA TYR A 631 6.88 -4.37 -4.96
C TYR A 631 7.73 -3.12 -5.17
N HIS A 632 8.87 -3.04 -4.47
CA HIS A 632 9.84 -1.96 -4.65
C HIS A 632 10.76 -2.30 -5.82
N LEU A 633 10.70 -1.52 -6.90
CA LEU A 633 11.36 -1.82 -8.17
C LEU A 633 12.35 -0.73 -8.58
N ASP A 634 13.60 -1.15 -8.80
CA ASP A 634 14.71 -0.34 -9.30
C ASP A 634 14.77 -0.26 -10.84
N GLN A 635 13.80 -0.87 -11.53
CA GLN A 635 13.69 -0.89 -12.99
C GLN A 635 12.23 -0.85 -13.43
N THR A 636 11.93 -0.01 -14.43
CA THR A 636 10.63 0.05 -15.10
C THR A 636 10.24 -1.31 -15.68
N ILE A 637 9.00 -1.72 -15.49
CA ILE A 637 8.45 -2.93 -16.12
C ILE A 637 8.15 -2.67 -17.60
N ASN A 638 8.72 -3.45 -18.50
CA ASN A 638 8.71 -3.23 -19.95
C ASN A 638 7.89 -4.30 -20.68
N VAL A 639 6.64 -3.99 -21.01
CA VAL A 639 5.70 -4.91 -21.67
C VAL A 639 5.77 -4.75 -23.19
N THR A 640 6.70 -5.48 -23.82
CA THR A 640 7.02 -5.32 -25.25
C THR A 640 6.35 -6.33 -26.19
N ARG A 641 5.78 -7.42 -25.65
CA ARG A 641 5.18 -8.50 -26.45
C ARG A 641 3.67 -8.27 -26.65
N PRO A 642 3.14 -8.40 -27.89
CA PRO A 642 1.70 -8.35 -28.14
C PRO A 642 0.90 -9.36 -27.29
N ASN A 643 -0.35 -9.03 -26.99
CA ASN A 643 -1.29 -9.84 -26.20
C ASN A 643 -0.87 -10.18 -24.76
N THR A 644 0.20 -9.60 -24.23
CA THR A 644 0.64 -9.84 -22.85
C THR A 644 -0.44 -9.44 -21.84
N VAL A 645 -0.74 -10.33 -20.90
CA VAL A 645 -1.54 -10.02 -19.70
C VAL A 645 -0.60 -9.69 -18.54
N VAL A 646 -0.90 -8.58 -17.85
CA VAL A 646 -0.28 -8.17 -16.58
C VAL A 646 -1.42 -7.93 -15.59
N LEU A 647 -1.55 -8.79 -14.58
CA LEU A 647 -2.71 -8.81 -13.66
C LEU A 647 -2.25 -8.73 -12.20
N GLY A 648 -2.77 -7.78 -11.43
CA GLY A 648 -2.62 -7.76 -9.97
C GLY A 648 -3.75 -8.52 -9.25
N LEU A 649 -3.42 -9.10 -8.10
CA LEU A 649 -4.35 -9.68 -7.13
C LEU A 649 -4.26 -8.91 -5.81
N GLY A 650 -5.36 -8.77 -5.07
CA GLY A 650 -5.36 -8.13 -3.74
C GLY A 650 -4.78 -6.71 -3.70
N LEU A 651 -5.04 -5.89 -4.71
CA LEU A 651 -4.46 -4.54 -4.87
C LEU A 651 -2.92 -4.54 -4.84
N ALA A 652 -2.28 -5.55 -5.46
CA ALA A 652 -0.84 -5.61 -5.65
C ALA A 652 -0.27 -4.25 -6.13
N THR A 653 0.74 -3.78 -5.41
CA THR A 653 1.20 -2.38 -5.46
C THR A 653 2.64 -2.29 -5.96
N ILE A 654 2.89 -1.54 -7.03
CA ILE A 654 4.24 -1.29 -7.54
C ILE A 654 4.73 0.08 -7.05
N VAL A 655 5.92 0.09 -6.43
CA VAL A 655 6.64 1.30 -6.01
C VAL A 655 7.88 1.45 -6.89
N PRO A 656 7.89 2.37 -7.88
CA PRO A 656 9.11 2.71 -8.60
C PRO A 656 10.08 3.46 -7.68
N GLU A 657 11.34 3.02 -7.65
CA GLU A 657 12.41 3.62 -6.85
C GLU A 657 13.49 4.28 -7.73
N ASN A 658 14.37 5.08 -7.12
CA ASN A 658 15.54 5.68 -7.78
C ASN A 658 15.23 6.57 -9.02
N GLY A 659 13.96 6.97 -9.19
CA GLY A 659 13.50 7.83 -10.29
C GLY A 659 13.16 7.10 -11.59
N VAL A 660 13.01 5.77 -11.55
CA VAL A 660 12.47 5.03 -12.71
C VAL A 660 10.97 5.28 -12.86
N ASP A 661 10.44 5.10 -14.07
CA ASP A 661 9.00 5.02 -14.30
C ASP A 661 8.48 3.63 -13.85
N GLY A 662 7.20 3.49 -13.51
CA GLY A 662 6.64 2.23 -13.00
C GLY A 662 6.50 1.13 -14.07
N LEU A 663 5.69 1.39 -15.10
CA LEU A 663 5.46 0.44 -16.19
C LEU A 663 5.32 1.14 -17.54
N HIS A 664 6.01 0.62 -18.57
CA HIS A 664 5.89 1.02 -19.97
C HIS A 664 5.37 -0.15 -20.81
N THR A 665 4.52 0.13 -21.80
CA THR A 665 4.21 -0.80 -22.90
C THR A 665 4.79 -0.32 -24.23
N ALA A 666 5.14 -1.25 -25.12
CA ALA A 666 5.47 -0.93 -26.50
C ALA A 666 4.21 -0.59 -27.32
N ASP A 667 4.41 -0.03 -28.52
CA ASP A 667 3.36 0.18 -29.52
C ASP A 667 2.95 -1.16 -30.18
N VAL A 668 2.19 -1.98 -29.44
CA VAL A 668 1.82 -3.36 -29.82
C VAL A 668 0.36 -3.71 -29.51
N ASP A 669 -0.21 -4.62 -30.30
CA ASP A 669 -1.57 -5.11 -30.10
C ASP A 669 -1.80 -5.73 -28.71
N GLY A 670 -2.95 -5.41 -28.13
CA GLY A 670 -3.63 -6.31 -27.20
C GLY A 670 -3.00 -6.48 -25.83
N VAL A 671 -2.04 -5.67 -25.40
CA VAL A 671 -1.56 -5.70 -24.00
C VAL A 671 -2.72 -5.38 -23.04
N LYS A 672 -2.81 -6.12 -21.93
CA LYS A 672 -3.91 -6.04 -20.97
C LYS A 672 -3.32 -5.86 -19.57
N ILE A 673 -3.37 -4.66 -19.02
CA ILE A 673 -2.91 -4.32 -17.66
C ILE A 673 -4.14 -4.20 -16.76
N ALA A 674 -4.15 -4.93 -15.65
CA ALA A 674 -5.34 -5.03 -14.80
C ALA A 674 -5.03 -5.14 -13.31
N GLY A 675 -5.85 -4.51 -12.46
CA GLY A 675 -5.88 -4.75 -11.00
C GLY A 675 -4.62 -4.34 -10.23
N LEU A 676 -3.91 -3.29 -10.67
CA LEU A 676 -2.65 -2.82 -10.07
C LEU A 676 -2.79 -1.43 -9.46
N LEU A 677 -2.21 -1.24 -8.27
CA LEU A 677 -1.91 0.08 -7.72
C LEU A 677 -0.44 0.43 -8.02
N PHE A 678 -0.16 1.69 -8.30
CA PHE A 678 1.19 2.23 -8.36
C PHE A 678 1.34 3.35 -7.31
N ASP A 679 2.26 3.16 -6.38
CA ASP A 679 2.55 4.10 -5.28
C ASP A 679 3.87 4.83 -5.60
N GLN A 680 3.81 6.10 -5.98
CA GLN A 680 4.98 6.82 -6.48
C GLN A 680 6.05 7.01 -5.39
N GLY A 681 7.29 6.61 -5.70
CA GLY A 681 8.44 6.76 -4.83
C GLY A 681 8.86 8.23 -4.59
N THR A 682 9.66 8.45 -3.55
CA THR A 682 10.14 9.79 -3.13
C THR A 682 11.14 10.43 -4.09
N THR A 683 11.73 9.63 -4.98
CA THR A 683 12.57 10.15 -6.07
C THR A 683 11.69 10.48 -7.26
N HIS A 684 11.85 11.69 -7.80
CA HIS A 684 11.10 12.13 -8.98
C HIS A 684 11.36 11.21 -10.19
N SER A 685 10.29 10.81 -10.87
CA SER A 685 10.33 10.14 -12.18
C SER A 685 9.47 10.89 -13.20
N SER A 686 9.51 10.47 -14.47
CA SER A 686 8.79 11.19 -15.54
C SER A 686 7.32 10.79 -15.61
N THR A 687 7.03 9.49 -15.44
CA THR A 687 5.72 8.91 -15.65
C THR A 687 5.52 7.70 -14.73
N VAL A 688 4.34 7.50 -14.14
CA VAL A 688 4.07 6.27 -13.37
C VAL A 688 3.72 5.11 -14.31
N VAL A 689 2.80 5.33 -15.26
CA VAL A 689 2.40 4.33 -16.27
C VAL A 689 2.36 4.93 -17.68
N GLN A 690 3.11 4.36 -18.62
CA GLN A 690 3.11 4.73 -20.04
C GLN A 690 2.56 3.59 -20.92
N ILE A 691 1.54 3.89 -21.74
CA ILE A 691 0.91 2.95 -22.68
C ILE A 691 1.28 3.34 -24.12
N GLY A 692 2.08 2.51 -24.80
CA GLY A 692 2.58 2.77 -26.14
C GLY A 692 3.75 3.74 -26.19
N THR A 693 4.45 3.74 -27.32
CA THR A 693 5.65 4.57 -27.53
C THR A 693 5.27 6.02 -27.89
N PRO A 694 5.88 7.06 -27.28
CA PRO A 694 5.61 8.46 -27.62
C PRO A 694 5.74 8.77 -29.11
N GLY A 695 4.71 9.42 -29.67
CA GLY A 695 4.66 9.79 -31.09
C GLY A 695 4.34 8.65 -32.06
N ALA A 696 4.08 7.44 -31.56
CA ALA A 696 3.54 6.36 -32.38
C ALA A 696 2.01 6.49 -32.52
N HIS A 697 1.50 6.13 -33.70
CA HIS A 697 0.07 6.16 -34.05
C HIS A 697 -0.28 4.92 -34.92
N THR A 698 0.17 3.74 -34.49
CA THR A 698 -0.25 2.48 -35.11
C THR A 698 -1.66 2.16 -34.65
N SER A 699 -2.61 2.01 -35.58
CA SER A 699 -3.98 1.67 -35.18
C SER A 699 -4.07 0.23 -34.70
N HIS A 700 -4.46 0.05 -33.42
CA HIS A 700 -4.70 -1.23 -32.79
C HIS A 700 -6.20 -1.60 -32.74
N ALA A 701 -7.06 -0.97 -33.57
CA ALA A 701 -8.53 -1.03 -33.47
C ALA A 701 -9.16 -2.43 -33.42
N ALA A 702 -8.50 -3.45 -33.98
CA ALA A 702 -8.95 -4.84 -33.97
C ALA A 702 -8.61 -5.58 -32.65
N ASN A 703 -7.60 -5.12 -31.91
CA ASN A 703 -7.13 -5.70 -30.65
C ASN A 703 -6.38 -4.63 -29.84
N PRO A 704 -7.07 -3.62 -29.28
CA PRO A 704 -6.42 -2.51 -28.61
C PRO A 704 -5.77 -2.95 -27.30
N GLN A 705 -4.83 -2.14 -26.80
CA GLN A 705 -4.37 -2.28 -25.41
C GLN A 705 -5.51 -1.90 -24.45
N SER A 706 -5.54 -2.49 -23.24
CA SER A 706 -6.50 -2.10 -22.21
C SER A 706 -5.89 -1.97 -20.81
N VAL A 707 -6.36 -0.96 -20.08
CA VAL A 707 -5.94 -0.56 -18.73
C VAL A 707 -7.18 -0.58 -17.84
N GLN A 708 -7.25 -1.49 -16.86
CA GLN A 708 -8.51 -1.82 -16.18
C GLN A 708 -8.35 -2.07 -14.67
N ASP A 709 -8.99 -1.26 -13.83
CA ASP A 709 -8.70 -1.23 -12.38
C ASP A 709 -7.20 -0.95 -12.13
N VAL A 710 -6.67 0.07 -12.80
CA VAL A 710 -5.29 0.54 -12.61
C VAL A 710 -5.33 1.88 -11.90
N PHE A 711 -4.62 1.94 -10.78
CA PHE A 711 -4.66 3.06 -9.85
C PHE A 711 -3.26 3.65 -9.67
N VAL A 712 -3.16 4.98 -9.54
CA VAL A 712 -1.92 5.71 -9.31
C VAL A 712 -2.10 6.60 -8.09
N ARG A 713 -1.17 6.52 -7.15
CA ARG A 713 -1.12 7.36 -5.95
C ARG A 713 0.20 8.12 -5.89
N VAL A 714 0.13 9.44 -5.78
CA VAL A 714 1.29 10.34 -5.64
C VAL A 714 1.19 11.06 -4.30
N GLY A 715 1.78 10.49 -3.25
CA GLY A 715 1.64 10.98 -1.86
C GLY A 715 0.99 9.95 -0.91
N GLY A 716 0.57 10.40 0.27
CA GLY A 716 -0.26 9.64 1.22
C GLY A 716 0.49 8.61 2.07
N VAL A 717 1.38 7.82 1.45
CA VAL A 717 2.29 6.88 2.14
C VAL A 717 3.68 7.50 2.33
N VAL A 718 4.16 8.21 1.31
CA VAL A 718 5.46 8.91 1.25
C VAL A 718 5.30 10.20 0.44
N ALA A 719 6.27 11.12 0.52
CA ALA A 719 6.33 12.32 -0.34
C ALA A 719 6.73 11.97 -1.78
N GLY A 720 5.86 11.24 -2.49
CA GLY A 720 6.06 10.76 -3.86
C GLY A 720 5.98 11.87 -4.90
N LYS A 721 6.82 11.81 -5.95
CA LYS A 721 6.93 12.89 -6.96
C LYS A 721 7.04 12.33 -8.37
N VAL A 722 6.30 12.89 -9.32
CA VAL A 722 6.32 12.48 -10.74
C VAL A 722 5.81 13.62 -11.61
N ASP A 723 6.24 13.77 -12.86
CA ASP A 723 5.60 14.74 -13.76
C ASP A 723 4.18 14.27 -14.15
N ASN A 724 4.05 13.01 -14.59
CA ASN A 724 2.80 12.46 -15.13
C ASN A 724 2.34 11.20 -14.37
N GLY A 725 1.06 11.13 -13.99
CA GLY A 725 0.45 9.90 -13.47
C GLY A 725 0.40 8.80 -14.54
N ILE A 726 -0.48 8.98 -15.53
CA ILE A 726 -0.66 8.03 -16.65
C ILE A 726 -0.48 8.77 -17.98
N VAL A 727 0.24 8.16 -18.94
CA VAL A 727 0.39 8.66 -20.32
C VAL A 727 -0.03 7.58 -21.31
N VAL A 728 -1.00 7.88 -22.17
CA VAL A 728 -1.52 6.96 -23.20
C VAL A 728 -1.18 7.46 -24.59
N ASN A 729 -0.15 6.87 -25.19
CA ASN A 729 0.30 7.14 -26.55
C ASN A 729 -0.36 6.21 -27.59
N ALA A 730 -0.56 4.92 -27.27
CA ALA A 730 -1.06 3.95 -28.24
C ALA A 730 -2.51 4.27 -28.68
N ASP A 731 -2.72 4.37 -29.99
CA ASP A 731 -4.05 4.56 -30.60
C ASP A 731 -5.00 3.40 -30.24
N ASN A 732 -6.30 3.69 -30.24
CA ASN A 732 -7.41 2.78 -29.92
C ASN A 732 -7.43 2.22 -28.47
N THR A 733 -6.51 2.60 -27.59
CA THR A 733 -6.44 2.11 -26.19
C THR A 733 -7.79 2.24 -25.45
N ILE A 734 -8.12 1.23 -24.64
CA ILE A 734 -9.30 1.22 -23.77
C ILE A 734 -8.86 1.45 -22.32
N ILE A 735 -9.23 2.60 -21.75
CA ILE A 735 -9.06 2.93 -20.33
C ILE A 735 -10.39 2.65 -19.64
N ASP A 736 -10.48 1.61 -18.82
CA ASP A 736 -11.75 1.12 -18.27
C ASP A 736 -11.67 0.91 -16.74
N HIS A 737 -12.06 1.96 -16.01
CA HIS A 737 -11.77 2.23 -14.61
C HIS A 737 -10.29 2.49 -14.34
N ILE A 738 -9.98 3.76 -14.06
CA ILE A 738 -8.73 4.20 -13.43
C ILE A 738 -9.05 5.15 -12.28
N TRP A 739 -8.11 5.24 -11.35
CA TRP A 739 -8.04 6.34 -10.39
C TRP A 739 -6.60 6.86 -10.34
N SER A 740 -6.40 8.10 -10.78
CA SER A 740 -5.09 8.76 -10.69
C SER A 740 -5.21 9.89 -9.68
N TRP A 741 -4.59 9.73 -8.51
CA TRP A 741 -4.79 10.56 -7.33
C TRP A 741 -3.45 11.11 -6.83
N ARG A 742 -3.28 12.43 -6.92
CA ARG A 742 -2.27 13.13 -6.12
C ARG A 742 -2.84 13.29 -4.71
N ALA A 743 -2.15 12.78 -3.69
CA ALA A 743 -2.72 12.73 -2.34
C ALA A 743 -3.04 14.12 -1.76
N ASP A 744 -4.29 14.32 -1.33
CA ASP A 744 -4.74 15.47 -0.54
C ASP A 744 -4.47 15.28 0.96
N HIS A 745 -4.40 14.03 1.43
CA HIS A 745 -4.18 13.67 2.83
C HIS A 745 -3.17 12.51 2.99
N GLY A 746 -2.72 12.30 4.23
CA GLY A 746 -1.69 11.30 4.58
C GLY A 746 -0.27 11.85 4.54
N ALA A 747 0.72 10.95 4.67
CA ALA A 747 2.13 11.31 4.74
C ALA A 747 2.65 11.87 3.42
N GLY A 748 3.29 13.04 3.46
CA GLY A 748 3.88 13.68 2.28
C GLY A 748 2.88 14.34 1.32
N ALA A 749 1.60 14.49 1.71
CA ALA A 749 0.63 15.30 0.96
C ALA A 749 0.93 16.82 1.13
N GLY A 750 0.80 17.60 0.05
CA GLY A 750 0.95 19.06 0.06
C GLY A 750 1.88 19.61 -1.03
N TRP A 751 1.71 20.89 -1.35
CA TRP A 751 2.07 21.52 -2.64
C TRP A 751 3.53 21.35 -3.10
N THR A 752 4.47 21.23 -2.16
CA THR A 752 5.91 21.03 -2.41
C THR A 752 6.42 19.65 -1.99
N GLN A 753 5.56 18.84 -1.37
CA GLN A 753 5.84 17.51 -0.85
C GLN A 753 5.55 16.42 -1.89
N ASN A 754 4.32 16.36 -2.42
CA ASN A 754 3.93 15.44 -3.48
C ASN A 754 3.71 16.18 -4.81
N THR A 755 4.78 16.75 -5.36
CA THR A 755 4.68 17.53 -6.60
C THR A 755 4.38 16.62 -7.80
N SER A 756 3.28 16.90 -8.51
CA SER A 756 2.97 16.27 -9.80
C SER A 756 2.04 17.08 -10.69
N ASP A 757 2.39 17.16 -11.98
CA ASP A 757 1.77 18.06 -12.94
C ASP A 757 0.44 17.53 -13.50
N TYR A 758 0.44 16.36 -14.14
CA TYR A 758 -0.70 15.84 -14.91
C TYR A 758 -1.13 14.45 -14.44
N GLY A 759 -2.44 14.22 -14.28
CA GLY A 759 -2.95 12.95 -13.77
C GLY A 759 -3.16 11.88 -14.84
N LEU A 760 -3.66 12.29 -16.01
CA LEU A 760 -3.76 11.49 -17.23
C LEU A 760 -3.48 12.36 -18.45
N ILE A 761 -2.58 11.92 -19.33
CA ILE A 761 -2.39 12.49 -20.68
C ILE A 761 -2.79 11.44 -21.72
N VAL A 762 -3.62 11.83 -22.70
CA VAL A 762 -4.02 10.96 -23.83
C VAL A 762 -3.54 11.57 -25.15
N ASN A 763 -2.46 11.00 -25.69
CA ASN A 763 -1.89 11.36 -26.98
C ASN A 763 -2.43 10.50 -28.13
N GLY A 764 -2.80 9.24 -27.84
CA GLY A 764 -3.34 8.31 -28.84
C GLY A 764 -4.71 8.71 -29.39
N ASN A 765 -4.94 8.45 -30.68
CA ASN A 765 -6.22 8.66 -31.35
C ASN A 765 -7.21 7.52 -31.05
N ASP A 766 -8.51 7.75 -31.23
CA ASP A 766 -9.59 6.76 -31.06
C ASP A 766 -9.62 6.06 -29.68
N VAL A 767 -8.95 6.64 -28.68
CA VAL A 767 -8.89 6.13 -27.30
C VAL A 767 -10.26 6.24 -26.64
N ASN A 768 -10.71 5.15 -26.02
CA ASN A 768 -11.98 5.09 -25.29
C ASN A 768 -11.70 5.08 -23.78
N GLY A 769 -12.25 6.06 -23.07
CA GLY A 769 -12.22 6.18 -21.61
C GLY A 769 -13.59 5.87 -20.98
N TYR A 770 -13.58 5.05 -19.93
CA TYR A 770 -14.77 4.58 -19.23
C TYR A 770 -14.53 4.63 -17.73
N GLY A 771 -15.26 5.47 -16.98
CA GLY A 771 -15.07 5.59 -15.54
C GLY A 771 -13.70 6.18 -15.19
N LEU A 772 -13.42 7.40 -15.68
CA LEU A 772 -12.16 8.09 -15.43
C LEU A 772 -12.26 8.94 -14.14
N PHE A 773 -11.48 8.59 -13.11
CA PHE A 773 -11.36 9.37 -11.87
C PHE A 773 -9.93 9.95 -11.82
N VAL A 774 -9.77 11.28 -11.81
CA VAL A 774 -8.44 11.93 -11.84
C VAL A 774 -8.41 13.20 -10.99
N GLU A 775 -7.56 13.25 -9.97
CA GLU A 775 -7.72 14.20 -8.86
C GLU A 775 -6.43 14.85 -8.34
N HIS A 776 -6.60 16.11 -7.91
CA HIS A 776 -5.66 16.97 -7.19
C HIS A 776 -4.30 17.28 -7.83
N TYR A 777 -4.09 16.98 -9.12
CA TYR A 777 -2.84 17.30 -9.83
C TYR A 777 -2.64 18.80 -10.02
N GLN A 778 -1.38 19.25 -10.11
CA GLN A 778 -1.01 20.67 -10.05
C GLN A 778 -1.23 21.44 -11.37
N LYS A 779 -1.48 20.74 -12.48
CA LYS A 779 -1.84 21.31 -13.80
C LYS A 779 -3.16 20.70 -14.29
N TYR A 780 -3.35 20.58 -15.61
CA TYR A 780 -4.54 19.92 -16.16
C TYR A 780 -4.61 18.48 -15.63
N ASN A 781 -5.69 18.13 -14.93
CA ASN A 781 -5.78 16.81 -14.31
C ASN A 781 -5.91 15.72 -15.39
N LEU A 782 -6.74 15.95 -16.40
CA LEU A 782 -6.78 15.22 -17.67
C LEU A 782 -6.43 16.14 -18.85
N LEU A 783 -5.42 15.78 -19.65
CA LEU A 783 -5.06 16.44 -20.91
C LEU A 783 -5.25 15.48 -22.10
N TRP A 784 -6.09 15.87 -23.06
CA TRP A 784 -6.42 15.09 -24.25
C TRP A 784 -5.89 15.75 -25.52
N ASN A 785 -4.88 15.14 -26.14
CA ASN A 785 -4.20 15.59 -27.34
C ASN A 785 -4.63 14.82 -28.61
N GLY A 786 -5.05 13.55 -28.48
CA GLY A 786 -5.39 12.67 -29.61
C GLY A 786 -6.78 12.92 -30.24
N GLU A 787 -6.91 12.63 -31.54
CA GLU A 787 -8.16 12.75 -32.30
C GLU A 787 -9.19 11.65 -31.99
N ARG A 788 -10.47 11.94 -32.20
CA ARG A 788 -11.61 11.00 -32.09
C ARG A 788 -11.72 10.32 -30.72
N GLY A 789 -11.17 10.98 -29.69
CA GLY A 789 -11.23 10.50 -28.32
C GLY A 789 -12.66 10.45 -27.79
N ARG A 790 -12.94 9.46 -26.93
CA ARG A 790 -14.28 9.22 -26.43
C ARG A 790 -14.30 8.91 -24.94
N VAL A 791 -15.09 9.62 -24.13
CA VAL A 791 -15.15 9.40 -22.66
C VAL A 791 -16.58 9.24 -22.15
N ILE A 792 -16.88 8.14 -21.46
CA ILE A 792 -18.09 8.03 -20.62
C ILE A 792 -17.68 8.04 -19.15
N PHE A 793 -18.28 8.96 -18.39
CA PHE A 793 -17.96 9.30 -17.02
C PHE A 793 -16.54 9.88 -16.83
N PHE A 794 -16.50 11.11 -16.30
CA PHE A 794 -15.32 11.71 -15.70
C PHE A 794 -15.69 12.28 -14.33
N GLN A 795 -14.82 12.04 -13.35
CA GLN A 795 -14.87 12.69 -12.05
C GLN A 795 -13.48 13.26 -11.72
N ASN A 796 -13.49 14.43 -11.09
CA ASN A 796 -12.31 15.14 -10.64
C ASN A 796 -12.62 15.96 -9.39
N GLU A 797 -11.62 16.09 -8.53
CA GLU A 797 -11.45 17.17 -7.56
C GLU A 797 -10.16 17.93 -7.93
N LEU A 798 -10.18 19.26 -7.90
CA LEU A 798 -8.96 20.07 -8.07
C LEU A 798 -8.04 19.98 -6.83
N PRO A 799 -6.75 20.36 -6.93
CA PRO A 799 -5.87 20.40 -5.76
C PRO A 799 -6.44 21.31 -4.68
N TYR A 800 -6.51 20.84 -3.43
CA TYR A 800 -7.01 21.64 -2.31
C TYR A 800 -5.99 22.69 -1.84
N ASP A 801 -4.72 22.45 -2.16
CA ASP A 801 -3.54 23.05 -1.57
C ASP A 801 -2.72 24.07 -2.42
N PRO A 802 -3.20 24.67 -3.55
CA PRO A 802 -2.49 25.76 -4.20
C PRO A 802 -2.25 26.94 -3.24
N PRO A 803 -1.04 27.52 -3.15
CA PRO A 803 -0.73 28.56 -2.15
C PRO A 803 -1.49 29.89 -2.35
N SER A 804 -1.96 30.16 -3.56
CA SER A 804 -2.89 31.24 -3.93
C SER A 804 -3.24 31.13 -5.42
N VAL A 805 -4.30 31.81 -5.87
CA VAL A 805 -4.64 31.86 -7.31
C VAL A 805 -3.50 32.45 -8.15
N GLY A 806 -2.76 33.42 -7.62
CA GLY A 806 -1.61 34.04 -8.30
C GLY A 806 -0.40 33.11 -8.46
N ALA A 807 -0.21 32.17 -7.52
CA ALA A 807 0.81 31.12 -7.63
C ALA A 807 0.38 29.96 -8.56
N TRP A 808 -0.90 29.92 -8.95
CA TRP A 808 -1.52 28.87 -9.74
C TRP A 808 -2.21 29.41 -11.02
N THR A 809 -1.71 30.53 -11.54
CA THR A 809 -2.14 31.15 -12.80
C THR A 809 -1.11 30.83 -13.89
N HIS A 810 -1.55 30.35 -15.06
CA HIS A 810 -0.69 30.06 -16.22
C HIS A 810 -1.23 30.75 -17.47
N ASP A 811 -0.35 31.29 -18.33
CA ASP A 811 -0.70 31.90 -19.62
C ASP A 811 -1.80 33.00 -19.59
N GLY A 812 -2.12 33.54 -18.41
CA GLY A 812 -3.20 34.50 -18.16
C GLY A 812 -4.53 33.90 -17.67
N ILE A 813 -4.60 32.56 -17.56
CA ILE A 813 -5.74 31.78 -17.06
C ILE A 813 -5.55 31.51 -15.56
N ARG A 814 -6.62 31.69 -14.77
CA ARG A 814 -6.63 31.46 -13.31
C ARG A 814 -6.94 29.99 -13.02
N GLY A 815 -5.98 29.29 -12.41
CA GLY A 815 -6.09 27.86 -12.16
C GLY A 815 -6.02 27.02 -13.43
N TRP A 816 -5.83 25.72 -13.27
CA TRP A 816 -5.84 24.77 -14.39
C TRP A 816 -7.18 24.03 -14.41
N ALA A 817 -7.80 23.94 -15.60
CA ALA A 817 -9.02 23.16 -15.79
C ALA A 817 -8.79 21.68 -15.45
N ALA A 818 -9.83 21.01 -14.95
CA ALA A 818 -9.78 19.58 -14.66
C ALA A 818 -9.61 18.74 -15.93
N TYR A 819 -10.27 19.15 -17.01
CA TYR A 819 -10.25 18.47 -18.30
C TYR A 819 -9.87 19.46 -19.39
N LYS A 820 -8.74 19.21 -20.06
CA LYS A 820 -8.28 19.96 -21.23
C LYS A 820 -8.32 19.11 -22.50
N VAL A 821 -9.09 19.50 -23.49
CA VAL A 821 -8.89 19.04 -24.87
C VAL A 821 -7.97 20.04 -25.59
N ALA A 822 -6.95 19.55 -26.29
CA ALA A 822 -5.94 20.40 -26.92
C ALA A 822 -6.50 21.19 -28.12
N PRO A 823 -6.02 22.43 -28.39
CA PRO A 823 -6.52 23.26 -29.50
C PRO A 823 -6.40 22.63 -30.90
N GLY A 824 -5.48 21.67 -31.05
CA GLY A 824 -5.27 20.90 -32.28
C GLY A 824 -6.42 19.95 -32.62
N VAL A 825 -7.17 19.46 -31.62
CA VAL A 825 -8.21 18.43 -31.82
C VAL A 825 -9.42 18.96 -32.59
N LYS A 826 -10.00 18.09 -33.44
CA LYS A 826 -11.16 18.35 -34.30
C LYS A 826 -12.33 17.43 -33.98
N ASN A 827 -12.07 16.25 -33.42
CA ASN A 827 -13.09 15.27 -33.01
C ASN A 827 -12.83 14.79 -31.58
N HIS A 828 -13.80 14.94 -30.69
CA HIS A 828 -13.76 14.40 -29.32
C HIS A 828 -15.19 14.39 -28.75
N GLU A 829 -15.64 13.30 -28.11
CA GLU A 829 -16.98 13.28 -27.51
C GLU A 829 -17.03 12.65 -26.11
N ALA A 830 -17.63 13.36 -25.16
CA ALA A 830 -17.64 12.95 -23.75
C ALA A 830 -18.97 13.19 -23.03
N TRP A 831 -19.35 12.30 -22.10
CA TRP A 831 -20.64 12.30 -21.38
C TRP A 831 -20.48 12.12 -19.87
N GLY A 832 -21.20 12.93 -19.09
CA GLY A 832 -21.35 12.78 -17.63
C GLY A 832 -20.07 13.15 -16.89
N LEU A 833 -19.76 14.45 -16.84
CA LEU A 833 -18.45 14.95 -16.45
C LEU A 833 -18.58 15.88 -15.23
N GLY A 834 -17.96 15.52 -14.10
CA GLY A 834 -17.94 16.33 -12.87
C GLY A 834 -16.55 16.82 -12.50
N SER A 835 -16.44 18.05 -11.98
CA SER A 835 -15.21 18.61 -11.43
C SER A 835 -15.49 19.48 -10.19
N TYR A 836 -14.85 19.17 -9.06
CA TYR A 836 -15.17 19.72 -7.73
C TYR A 836 -14.00 20.54 -7.17
N CYS A 837 -14.25 21.50 -6.27
CA CYS A 837 -13.18 22.24 -5.60
C CYS A 837 -13.45 22.48 -4.12
N VAL A 838 -12.39 22.30 -3.31
CA VAL A 838 -12.34 22.66 -1.89
C VAL A 838 -10.93 23.18 -1.57
N PHE A 839 -10.66 24.45 -1.90
CA PHE A 839 -9.36 25.07 -1.67
C PHE A 839 -9.16 25.37 -0.17
N THR A 840 -8.51 24.46 0.54
CA THR A 840 -8.31 24.51 2.00
C THR A 840 -7.16 25.44 2.42
N THR A 841 -6.19 25.70 1.53
CA THR A 841 -5.11 26.68 1.75
C THR A 841 -5.55 28.12 1.50
N ASP A 842 -6.31 28.36 0.43
CA ASP A 842 -6.84 29.68 0.06
C ASP A 842 -8.26 29.54 -0.51
N ALA A 843 -9.25 29.66 0.37
CA ALA A 843 -10.67 29.59 0.02
C ALA A 843 -11.16 30.74 -0.89
N SER A 844 -10.31 31.73 -1.20
CA SER A 844 -10.63 32.82 -2.15
C SER A 844 -10.30 32.47 -3.61
N ILE A 845 -9.60 31.36 -3.86
CA ILE A 845 -9.24 30.93 -5.21
C ILE A 845 -10.49 30.77 -6.07
N THR A 846 -10.45 31.43 -7.23
CA THR A 846 -11.46 31.31 -8.28
C THR A 846 -10.76 30.87 -9.55
N VAL A 847 -11.11 29.68 -10.03
CA VAL A 847 -10.59 29.15 -11.30
C VAL A 847 -11.50 29.58 -12.46
N ASP A 848 -10.95 29.77 -13.66
CA ASP A 848 -11.72 30.28 -14.80
C ASP A 848 -12.73 29.25 -15.34
N ASN A 849 -12.32 27.98 -15.49
CA ASN A 849 -13.14 26.91 -16.07
C ASN A 849 -12.90 25.58 -15.33
N GLY A 850 -13.92 24.71 -15.26
CA GLY A 850 -13.71 23.29 -14.96
C GLY A 850 -13.23 22.50 -16.18
N PHE A 851 -13.71 22.88 -17.37
CA PHE A 851 -13.46 22.17 -18.63
C PHE A 851 -13.02 23.15 -19.72
N GLU A 852 -12.05 22.75 -20.56
CA GLU A 852 -11.50 23.60 -21.61
C GLU A 852 -11.26 22.84 -22.93
N VAL A 853 -11.98 23.21 -23.99
CA VAL A 853 -12.00 22.45 -25.27
C VAL A 853 -11.96 23.36 -26.50
N PRO A 854 -11.46 22.92 -27.67
CA PRO A 854 -11.55 23.70 -28.90
C PRO A 854 -13.00 23.75 -29.41
N ILE A 855 -13.47 24.95 -29.79
CA ILE A 855 -14.81 25.14 -30.38
C ILE A 855 -14.77 24.67 -31.84
N THR A 856 -15.15 23.41 -32.09
CA THR A 856 -15.24 22.81 -33.43
C THR A 856 -16.43 21.83 -33.53
N PRO A 857 -17.03 21.60 -34.72
CA PRO A 857 -18.24 20.78 -34.85
C PRO A 857 -18.10 19.29 -34.49
N GLY A 858 -16.87 18.78 -34.39
CA GLY A 858 -16.59 17.41 -33.96
C GLY A 858 -16.28 17.28 -32.46
N VAL A 859 -16.18 18.38 -31.71
CA VAL A 859 -15.87 18.37 -30.27
C VAL A 859 -17.12 18.71 -29.46
N LYS A 860 -17.60 17.72 -28.70
CA LYS A 860 -18.92 17.71 -28.04
C LYS A 860 -18.84 17.16 -26.62
N LEU A 861 -19.26 17.93 -25.63
CA LEU A 861 -19.34 17.49 -24.24
C LEU A 861 -20.81 17.54 -23.77
N HIS A 862 -21.25 16.51 -23.06
CA HIS A 862 -22.63 16.31 -22.62
C HIS A 862 -22.69 16.08 -21.11
N SER A 863 -23.70 16.61 -20.45
CA SER A 863 -23.95 16.48 -19.00
C SER A 863 -22.73 16.85 -18.16
N ILE A 864 -22.35 18.13 -18.21
CA ILE A 864 -21.16 18.71 -17.57
C ILE A 864 -21.58 19.40 -16.28
N SER A 865 -20.84 19.20 -15.19
CA SER A 865 -21.05 19.88 -13.90
C SER A 865 -19.75 20.33 -13.23
N THR A 866 -19.82 21.47 -12.53
CA THR A 866 -18.79 21.92 -11.58
C THR A 866 -19.40 22.21 -10.21
N VAL A 867 -18.68 21.91 -9.13
CA VAL A 867 -19.20 22.04 -7.74
C VAL A 867 -18.16 22.72 -6.84
N SER A 868 -18.59 23.75 -6.11
CA SER A 868 -17.83 24.32 -4.98
C SER A 868 -18.28 23.61 -3.70
N LEU A 869 -17.37 22.92 -3.01
CA LEU A 869 -17.71 22.20 -1.78
C LEU A 869 -17.58 23.12 -0.57
N GLY A 870 -18.68 23.29 0.17
CA GLY A 870 -18.71 24.12 1.38
C GLY A 870 -18.37 25.60 1.18
N GLY A 871 -18.29 26.09 -0.06
CA GLY A 871 -17.88 27.46 -0.39
C GLY A 871 -16.36 27.72 -0.32
N ALA A 872 -15.53 26.68 -0.22
CA ALA A 872 -14.07 26.82 -0.21
C ALA A 872 -13.54 26.90 -1.66
N GLY A 873 -13.58 28.11 -2.24
CA GLY A 873 -13.24 28.34 -3.65
C GLY A 873 -14.43 28.38 -4.58
N THR A 874 -14.22 28.85 -5.82
CA THR A 874 -15.28 28.87 -6.86
C THR A 874 -14.75 28.53 -8.26
N TYR A 875 -15.63 28.01 -9.11
CA TYR A 875 -15.44 27.99 -10.56
C TYR A 875 -16.17 29.19 -11.16
N ALA A 876 -15.49 30.07 -11.89
CA ALA A 876 -16.14 31.18 -12.60
C ALA A 876 -17.15 30.67 -13.64
N HIS A 877 -16.78 29.61 -14.36
CA HIS A 877 -17.61 28.95 -15.38
C HIS A 877 -17.45 27.43 -15.36
N VAL A 878 -18.44 26.72 -15.92
CA VAL A 878 -18.38 25.27 -16.11
C VAL A 878 -17.36 24.94 -17.21
N ILE A 879 -17.50 25.54 -18.38
CA ILE A 879 -16.70 25.21 -19.58
C ILE A 879 -16.47 26.43 -20.48
N ASN A 880 -15.23 26.75 -20.86
CA ASN A 880 -14.91 27.82 -21.83
C ASN A 880 -15.72 29.13 -21.64
N GLY A 881 -15.75 29.73 -20.45
CA GLY A 881 -16.55 30.95 -20.20
C GLY A 881 -18.07 30.77 -20.22
N THR A 882 -18.56 29.52 -20.22
CA THR A 882 -19.97 29.13 -20.37
C THR A 882 -20.45 28.32 -19.17
N GLY A 883 -21.72 28.48 -18.82
CA GLY A 883 -22.32 27.94 -17.59
C GLY A 883 -22.20 28.90 -16.41
N PRO A 884 -23.02 28.71 -15.35
CA PRO A 884 -23.02 29.58 -14.18
C PRO A 884 -21.81 29.33 -13.27
N GLN A 885 -21.56 30.26 -12.34
CA GLN A 885 -20.50 30.14 -11.33
C GLN A 885 -20.86 29.08 -10.28
N ALA A 886 -19.99 28.08 -10.07
CA ALA A 886 -20.13 27.15 -8.94
C ALA A 886 -19.55 27.80 -7.68
N SER A 887 -20.40 28.15 -6.71
CA SER A 887 -20.01 28.93 -5.52
C SER A 887 -21.00 28.78 -4.36
N GLY A 888 -20.61 29.26 -3.18
CA GLY A 888 -21.45 29.30 -1.98
C GLY A 888 -21.41 28.02 -1.16
N THR A 889 -21.86 28.11 0.10
CA THR A 889 -21.78 27.01 1.08
C THR A 889 -22.78 25.88 0.83
N GLU A 890 -23.80 26.11 0.01
CA GLU A 890 -24.88 25.15 -0.26
C GLU A 890 -24.45 23.92 -1.09
N THR A 891 -23.24 23.93 -1.67
CA THR A 891 -22.66 22.80 -2.42
C THR A 891 -23.57 22.30 -3.56
N LYS A 892 -24.02 23.24 -4.40
CA LYS A 892 -24.90 22.99 -5.55
C LYS A 892 -24.11 22.93 -6.86
N PRO A 893 -24.36 21.95 -7.75
CA PRO A 893 -23.72 21.91 -9.06
C PRO A 893 -24.14 23.08 -9.96
N ALA A 894 -23.16 23.74 -10.56
CA ALA A 894 -23.35 24.52 -11.79
C ALA A 894 -23.28 23.55 -12.99
N THR A 895 -24.19 23.66 -13.96
CA THR A 895 -24.34 22.64 -15.01
C THR A 895 -24.43 23.22 -16.43
N VAL A 896 -24.00 22.40 -17.40
CA VAL A 896 -24.18 22.62 -18.85
C VAL A 896 -24.57 21.28 -19.47
N THR A 897 -25.79 21.17 -20.01
CA THR A 897 -26.32 19.91 -20.58
C THR A 897 -25.59 19.47 -21.85
N SER A 898 -25.18 20.42 -22.70
CA SER A 898 -24.42 20.17 -23.92
C SER A 898 -23.52 21.36 -24.26
N TYR A 899 -22.32 21.10 -24.77
CA TYR A 899 -21.37 22.11 -25.25
C TYR A 899 -20.64 21.63 -26.51
N GLY A 900 -20.51 22.52 -27.49
CA GLY A 900 -19.90 22.21 -28.80
C GLY A 900 -20.82 21.40 -29.72
N GLY A 901 -20.32 21.10 -30.94
CA GLY A 901 -21.08 20.50 -32.04
C GLY A 901 -21.51 21.46 -33.14
#